data_AF-A0A2S9YER7-F1
#
_entry.id   AF-A0A2S9YER7-F1
#
_cell.length_a   1.000
_cell.length_b   1.000
_cell.length_c   1.000
_cell.angle_alpha   90.00
_cell.angle_beta   90.00
_cell.angle_gamma   90.00
#
_symmetry.space_group_name_H-M   'P 1'
#
loop_
_entity.id
_entity.type
_entity.pdbx_description
1 polymer ?
#
loop_
_entity_poly.entity_id
_entity_poly.type
_entity_poly.pdbx_seq_one_letter_code
_entity_poly.pdbx_strand_id
1 'polypeptide(L)'
;MAKQSSPARDRVNLVYHEHETRKERELPLKILVIGDYTGHEDDRPLDERKPIKVDNKNLGAVMAEHGLRLRFNCRSRLSADPDDTLAVDLKFASYSDFGPEWVAQQVPELRTLVETRRALTELKEWLGLSPSLTQRFKQALATPENRNQLRRELGIIGGGSTAETSLSNWIVEGAALGVGSPDYTTLREAVESYLRTRLGEFDDPVPEADEPGPEPEAVALADVAESMPEPPTLAASAAADAPPSLAEPEPEPPGLGATPVSGTPGALLEDMLDNAEVVKDKRLAVGKRYKPEQIVIDRAGVDLNIVLLDRAISTQIDEILHHEDFQALEAAWRSLRYLIANVNFRENTEIHLLNCGKDDLIDDFEDAPEIAKSGLYRLVYSREYGTFGGEPFGLMVSTYEFDPGPRDMALLSNCAAVAAMAHVPFIGNASPRFFGEESFEGLATYSDIRVIFSTPQYTRWNAFRDTEDSRYVGLCLPRFLLRPPYERHHVHSFTYAEQTVKKSNYLWGYAAFAFATRVAESFARYRWSPNIVGPTAGGAVTGLPMLSFRSMRRVYDLDPDPRKRRGIEERMPTEIQLTERHEFELSEEGFIGLVFLKGSGQACFFSANSCQRPKVFANTEEGREASLGARLGAQLPYIFIVCRLAHYLKVLQREEIGRHMERADLERELNDWLRQYVSDMDNPAAAVRGKRPLRQAQVKVDEVPGQAGWYRAHLLLRPHLKYMGASFTLSLVGKLERETK
;
A
#
# COMPACT_ATOMS: atom_id res chain seq x y z
N MET A 1 85.27 -37.03 -36.50
CA MET A 1 84.67 -35.72 -36.13
C MET A 1 83.78 -35.98 -34.91
N ALA A 2 84.26 -35.84 -33.68
CA ALA A 2 84.50 -34.62 -32.89
C ALA A 2 83.22 -34.03 -32.23
N LYS A 3 83.15 -34.22 -30.90
CA LYS A 3 82.74 -33.31 -29.80
C LYS A 3 81.33 -32.70 -29.68
N GLN A 4 80.71 -33.05 -28.54
CA GLN A 4 79.98 -32.21 -27.56
C GLN A 4 80.08 -30.68 -27.73
N SER A 5 78.95 -29.96 -27.60
CA SER A 5 78.62 -29.10 -26.44
C SER A 5 77.49 -28.09 -26.76
N SER A 6 76.42 -28.08 -25.95
CA SER A 6 75.47 -26.94 -25.83
C SER A 6 76.17 -25.71 -25.22
N PRO A 7 75.72 -24.45 -25.42
CA PRO A 7 74.59 -23.86 -24.64
C PRO A 7 73.79 -22.80 -25.46
N ALA A 8 72.68 -22.17 -25.07
CA ALA A 8 71.74 -22.22 -23.96
C ALA A 8 70.35 -21.83 -24.54
N ARG A 9 69.27 -22.48 -24.11
CA ARG A 9 67.91 -21.95 -24.24
C ARG A 9 67.68 -21.04 -23.05
N ASP A 10 67.55 -19.73 -23.27
CA ASP A 10 67.03 -18.83 -22.26
C ASP A 10 65.61 -19.28 -21.87
N ARG A 11 65.39 -19.45 -20.56
CA ARG A 11 64.19 -20.02 -19.96
C ARG A 11 63.21 -18.97 -19.42
N VAL A 12 63.34 -17.70 -19.82
CA VAL A 12 62.45 -16.64 -19.34
C VAL A 12 62.13 -15.66 -20.46
N ASN A 13 60.95 -15.79 -21.06
CA ASN A 13 60.30 -14.68 -21.76
C ASN A 13 59.49 -13.91 -20.71
N LEU A 14 60.03 -12.79 -20.22
CA LEU A 14 59.26 -11.79 -19.48
C LEU A 14 58.48 -10.98 -20.50
N VAL A 15 57.25 -11.43 -20.80
CA VAL A 15 56.27 -10.58 -21.45
C VAL A 15 55.67 -9.69 -20.36
N TYR A 16 56.09 -8.43 -20.34
CA TYR A 16 55.44 -7.41 -19.52
C TYR A 16 54.07 -7.14 -20.14
N HIS A 17 53.01 -7.64 -19.52
CA HIS A 17 51.66 -7.14 -19.79
C HIS A 17 51.50 -5.85 -18.98
N GLU A 18 51.75 -4.72 -19.63
CA GLU A 18 51.38 -3.42 -19.07
C GLU A 18 49.86 -3.31 -18.96
N HIS A 19 49.43 -2.89 -17.78
CA HIS A 19 48.11 -2.34 -17.46
C HIS A 19 46.91 -3.17 -17.93
N GLU A 20 46.52 -4.16 -17.11
CA GLU A 20 45.08 -4.27 -16.87
C GLU A 20 44.65 -2.93 -16.27
N THR A 21 44.01 -2.11 -17.10
CA THR A 21 43.21 -0.98 -16.66
C THR A 21 42.38 -1.46 -15.47
N ARG A 22 42.65 -0.93 -14.27
CA ARG A 22 41.85 -1.15 -13.05
C ARG A 22 40.40 -1.07 -13.51
N LYS A 23 39.71 -2.21 -13.63
CA LYS A 23 38.27 -2.21 -13.89
C LYS A 23 37.67 -1.52 -12.68
N GLU A 24 37.18 -0.30 -12.86
CA GLU A 24 36.43 0.41 -11.83
C GLU A 24 35.30 -0.51 -11.37
N ARG A 25 35.48 -1.14 -10.21
CA ARG A 25 34.48 -2.02 -9.63
C ARG A 25 33.41 -1.13 -9.01
N GLU A 26 32.35 -0.89 -9.77
CA GLU A 26 31.18 -0.19 -9.27
C GLU A 26 30.43 -1.10 -8.29
N LEU A 27 30.22 -0.62 -7.06
CA LEU A 27 29.44 -1.35 -6.07
C LEU A 27 27.94 -1.12 -6.32
N PRO A 28 27.10 -2.15 -6.31
CA PRO A 28 25.66 -1.95 -6.43
C PRO A 28 25.09 -1.20 -5.23
N LEU A 29 23.89 -0.64 -5.39
CA LEU A 29 23.07 -0.18 -4.26
C LEU A 29 22.18 -1.34 -3.81
N LYS A 30 22.59 -2.05 -2.76
CA LYS A 30 21.77 -3.09 -2.11
C LYS A 30 20.90 -2.46 -1.03
N ILE A 31 19.58 -2.53 -1.19
CA ILE A 31 18.59 -2.07 -0.21
C ILE A 31 18.09 -3.29 0.56
N LEU A 32 18.28 -3.32 1.87
CA LEU A 32 17.72 -4.35 2.75
C LEU A 32 16.37 -3.87 3.26
N VAL A 33 15.32 -4.64 3.00
CA VAL A 33 13.96 -4.40 3.49
C VAL A 33 13.68 -5.38 4.62
N ILE A 34 13.33 -4.84 5.79
CA ILE A 34 13.09 -5.59 7.02
C ILE A 34 11.63 -5.39 7.43
N GLY A 35 10.93 -6.47 7.73
CA GLY A 35 9.56 -6.41 8.20
C GLY A 35 8.92 -7.79 8.34
N ASP A 36 7.73 -7.80 8.92
CA ASP A 36 6.89 -8.99 8.92
C ASP A 36 6.20 -9.12 7.56
N TYR A 37 6.60 -10.15 6.83
CA TYR A 37 6.03 -10.50 5.54
C TYR A 37 5.28 -11.82 5.58
N THR A 38 5.32 -12.57 6.67
CA THR A 38 4.72 -13.91 6.78
C THR A 38 3.37 -13.90 7.49
N GLY A 39 3.12 -12.92 8.37
CA GLY A 39 1.88 -12.85 9.17
C GLY A 39 1.77 -13.97 10.21
N HIS A 40 2.87 -14.66 10.49
CA HIS A 40 3.03 -15.66 11.53
C HIS A 40 4.49 -15.67 12.00
N GLU A 41 4.70 -16.08 13.24
CA GLU A 41 6.02 -16.20 13.86
C GLU A 41 6.89 -17.23 13.11
N ASP A 42 8.17 -16.88 12.90
CA ASP A 42 9.17 -17.75 12.29
C ASP A 42 10.13 -18.25 13.39
N ASP A 43 10.04 -19.53 13.75
CA ASP A 43 10.85 -20.10 14.85
C ASP A 43 12.36 -20.12 14.57
N ARG A 44 12.79 -19.82 13.33
CA ARG A 44 14.22 -19.83 12.98
C ARG A 44 14.93 -18.61 13.58
N PRO A 45 16.12 -18.79 14.15
CA PRO A 45 16.91 -17.68 14.66
C PRO A 45 17.28 -16.72 13.53
N LEU A 46 17.36 -15.42 13.85
CA LEU A 46 17.53 -14.36 12.85
C LEU A 46 18.80 -14.52 12.01
N ASP A 47 19.87 -15.08 12.57
CA ASP A 47 21.12 -15.30 11.85
C ASP A 47 21.02 -16.39 10.76
N GLU A 48 20.13 -17.37 10.90
CA GLU A 48 19.88 -18.38 9.87
C GLU A 48 18.99 -17.87 8.73
N ARG A 49 18.19 -16.83 8.98
CA ARG A 49 17.33 -16.21 7.97
C ARG A 49 18.18 -15.48 6.92
N LYS A 50 18.17 -15.97 5.68
CA LYS A 50 18.94 -15.37 4.58
C LYS A 50 18.10 -14.30 3.89
N PRO A 51 18.65 -13.08 3.67
CA PRO A 51 17.99 -12.09 2.82
C PRO A 51 17.79 -12.65 1.40
N ILE A 52 16.58 -12.51 0.88
CA ILE A 52 16.19 -13.02 -0.45
C ILE A 52 16.16 -11.84 -1.41
N LYS A 53 16.86 -11.95 -2.54
CA LYS A 53 16.81 -10.91 -3.58
C LYS A 53 15.42 -10.86 -4.22
N VAL A 54 14.83 -9.67 -4.33
CA VAL A 54 13.49 -9.45 -4.90
C VAL A 54 13.53 -8.39 -6.01
N ASP A 55 12.93 -8.73 -7.15
CA ASP A 55 12.80 -7.94 -8.36
C ASP A 55 11.34 -8.04 -8.90
N ASN A 56 11.02 -7.25 -9.94
CA ASN A 56 9.70 -7.26 -10.58
C ASN A 56 9.23 -8.63 -11.12
N LYS A 57 10.17 -9.56 -11.39
CA LYS A 57 9.85 -10.88 -11.98
C LYS A 57 9.67 -11.99 -10.95
N ASN A 58 10.35 -11.91 -9.80
CA ASN A 58 10.38 -12.98 -8.82
C ASN A 58 9.44 -12.74 -7.63
N LEU A 59 8.90 -11.53 -7.46
CA LEU A 59 8.05 -11.17 -6.33
C LEU A 59 6.92 -12.19 -6.08
N GLY A 60 6.21 -12.62 -7.13
CA GLY A 60 5.14 -13.62 -6.99
C GLY A 60 5.63 -15.00 -6.55
N ALA A 61 6.82 -15.41 -6.99
CA ALA A 61 7.42 -16.68 -6.56
C ALA A 61 7.88 -16.61 -5.10
N VAL A 62 8.48 -15.47 -4.70
CA VAL A 62 8.90 -15.23 -3.31
C VAL A 62 7.69 -15.23 -2.38
N MET A 63 6.58 -14.60 -2.77
CA MET A 63 5.32 -14.64 -2.01
C MET A 63 4.79 -16.06 -1.81
N ALA A 64 4.75 -16.86 -2.89
CA ALA A 64 4.27 -18.23 -2.83
C ALA A 64 5.14 -19.14 -1.95
N GLU A 65 6.47 -18.95 -1.97
CA GLU A 65 7.43 -19.71 -1.16
C GLU A 65 7.30 -19.43 0.35
N HIS A 66 6.91 -18.21 0.73
CA HIS A 66 6.73 -17.82 2.13
C HIS A 66 5.46 -18.41 2.77
N GLY A 67 4.57 -19.04 2.01
CA GLY A 67 3.41 -19.76 2.56
C GLY A 67 2.48 -18.88 3.40
N LEU A 68 2.21 -17.66 2.93
CA LEU A 68 1.44 -16.63 3.64
C LEU A 68 0.09 -17.18 4.12
N ARG A 69 -0.14 -17.12 5.43
CA ARG A 69 -1.38 -17.54 6.05
C ARG A 69 -1.75 -16.61 7.20
N LEU A 70 -2.98 -16.12 7.19
CA LEU A 70 -3.54 -15.32 8.29
C LEU A 70 -4.73 -16.05 8.90
N ARG A 71 -4.75 -16.10 10.23
CA ARG A 71 -5.90 -16.60 10.99
C ARG A 71 -6.32 -15.56 12.02
N PHE A 72 -7.54 -15.06 11.90
CA PHE A 72 -8.09 -14.10 12.83
C PHE A 72 -9.61 -14.28 12.93
N ASN A 73 -10.19 -13.69 13.98
CA ASN A 73 -11.63 -13.68 14.18
C ASN A 73 -12.13 -12.27 13.88
N CYS A 74 -13.12 -12.14 12.99
CA CYS A 74 -13.77 -10.86 12.73
C CYS A 74 -15.24 -10.92 13.15
N ARG A 75 -15.88 -9.75 13.22
CA ARG A 75 -17.30 -9.68 13.54
C ARG A 75 -18.14 -10.29 12.40
N SER A 76 -19.10 -11.14 12.75
CA SER A 76 -20.07 -11.65 11.78
C SER A 76 -21.19 -10.63 11.56
N ARG A 77 -21.33 -10.14 10.33
CA ARG A 77 -22.44 -9.32 9.85
C ARG A 77 -23.52 -10.14 9.15
N LEU A 78 -23.27 -11.44 8.99
CA LEU A 78 -24.19 -12.41 8.41
C LEU A 78 -25.13 -13.02 9.46
N SER A 79 -24.75 -12.92 10.74
CA SER A 79 -25.53 -13.41 11.88
C SER A 79 -26.36 -12.29 12.50
N ALA A 80 -27.47 -12.69 13.13
CA ALA A 80 -28.33 -11.81 13.91
C ALA A 80 -27.65 -11.31 15.19
N ASP A 81 -26.79 -12.14 15.77
CA ASP A 81 -26.20 -11.86 17.07
C ASP A 81 -25.07 -10.84 16.91
N PRO A 82 -25.13 -9.70 17.61
CA PRO A 82 -24.16 -8.61 17.44
C PRO A 82 -22.74 -8.99 17.91
N ASP A 83 -22.63 -10.01 18.77
CA ASP A 83 -21.40 -10.52 19.38
C ASP A 83 -20.86 -11.77 18.66
N ASP A 84 -21.53 -12.24 17.60
CA ASP A 84 -21.08 -13.41 16.85
C ASP A 84 -19.78 -13.10 16.07
N THR A 85 -18.87 -14.07 16.07
CA THR A 85 -17.54 -13.92 15.46
C THR A 85 -17.32 -14.99 14.40
N LEU A 86 -16.75 -14.57 13.28
CA LEU A 86 -16.41 -15.41 12.16
C LEU A 86 -14.92 -15.72 12.18
N ALA A 87 -14.56 -17.00 12.25
CA ALA A 87 -13.19 -17.46 12.14
C ALA A 87 -12.76 -17.45 10.67
N VAL A 88 -11.75 -16.65 10.35
CA VAL A 88 -11.26 -16.45 8.98
C VAL A 88 -9.86 -17.02 8.88
N ASP A 89 -9.64 -17.93 7.92
CA ASP A 89 -8.35 -18.55 7.61
C ASP A 89 -8.03 -18.31 6.13
N LEU A 90 -7.12 -17.36 5.89
CA LEU A 90 -6.76 -16.92 4.54
C LEU A 90 -5.36 -17.38 4.17
N LYS A 91 -5.20 -17.84 2.93
CA LYS A 91 -3.93 -18.21 2.33
C LYS A 91 -3.66 -17.36 1.10
N PHE A 92 -2.45 -16.84 0.98
CA PHE A 92 -2.04 -15.99 -0.13
C PHE A 92 -0.85 -16.63 -0.85
N ALA A 93 -1.00 -16.89 -2.14
CA ALA A 93 0.06 -17.32 -3.04
C ALA A 93 0.51 -16.17 -3.95
N SER A 94 -0.40 -15.23 -4.25
CA SER A 94 -0.15 -14.16 -5.19
C SER A 94 -0.68 -12.82 -4.71
N TYR A 95 -0.31 -11.75 -5.42
CA TYR A 95 -0.81 -10.41 -5.12
C TYR A 95 -2.32 -10.26 -5.33
N SER A 96 -2.89 -10.92 -6.34
CA SER A 96 -4.33 -10.84 -6.63
C SER A 96 -5.18 -11.45 -5.51
N ASP A 97 -4.57 -12.25 -4.64
CA ASP A 97 -5.21 -12.96 -3.55
C ASP A 97 -5.63 -12.01 -2.41
N PHE A 98 -5.05 -10.81 -2.34
CA PHE A 98 -5.54 -9.74 -1.46
C PHE A 98 -6.83 -9.08 -1.98
N GLY A 99 -7.32 -9.50 -3.16
CA GLY A 99 -8.56 -8.99 -3.74
C GLY A 99 -9.81 -9.56 -3.06
N PRO A 100 -10.92 -8.81 -3.10
CA PRO A 100 -12.18 -9.19 -2.43
C PRO A 100 -12.78 -10.49 -2.97
N GLU A 101 -12.52 -10.83 -4.25
CA GLU A 101 -12.96 -12.09 -4.84
C GLU A 101 -12.39 -13.31 -4.12
N TRP A 102 -11.08 -13.28 -3.90
CA TRP A 102 -10.36 -14.41 -3.36
C TRP A 102 -10.68 -14.61 -1.89
N VAL A 103 -10.80 -13.49 -1.14
CA VAL A 103 -11.28 -13.51 0.24
C VAL A 103 -12.67 -14.15 0.33
N ALA A 104 -13.60 -13.74 -0.53
CA ALA A 104 -14.96 -14.30 -0.56
C ALA A 104 -14.98 -15.80 -0.92
N GLN A 105 -14.07 -16.25 -1.79
CA GLN A 105 -13.96 -17.66 -2.16
C GLN A 105 -13.36 -18.51 -1.04
N GLN A 106 -12.46 -18.00 -0.19
CA GLN A 106 -11.84 -18.81 0.85
C GLN A 106 -12.70 -19.01 2.09
N VAL A 107 -13.48 -18.01 2.46
CA VAL A 107 -14.38 -18.06 3.62
C VAL A 107 -15.63 -18.88 3.27
N PRO A 108 -15.90 -20.02 3.94
CA PRO A 108 -17.00 -20.92 3.58
C PRO A 108 -18.37 -20.24 3.50
N GLU A 109 -18.69 -19.39 4.48
CA GLU A 109 -19.96 -18.68 4.60
C GLU A 109 -20.16 -17.72 3.42
N LEU A 110 -19.12 -16.96 3.06
CA LEU A 110 -19.15 -16.04 1.91
C LEU A 110 -19.23 -16.80 0.59
N ARG A 111 -18.54 -17.94 0.47
CA ARG A 111 -18.60 -18.79 -0.72
C ARG A 111 -20.03 -19.21 -1.02
N THR A 112 -20.79 -19.66 -0.01
CA THR A 112 -22.20 -20.04 -0.20
C THR A 112 -23.07 -18.89 -0.70
N LEU A 113 -22.82 -17.65 -0.23
CA LEU A 113 -23.54 -16.47 -0.68
C LEU A 113 -23.19 -16.09 -2.13
N VAL A 114 -21.92 -16.20 -2.50
CA VAL A 114 -21.45 -15.97 -3.88
C VAL A 114 -22.06 -17.01 -4.84
N GLU A 115 -22.08 -18.28 -4.46
CA GLU A 115 -22.71 -19.36 -5.22
C GLU A 115 -24.23 -19.13 -5.38
N THR A 116 -24.90 -18.69 -4.30
CA THR A 116 -26.33 -18.33 -4.32
C THR A 116 -26.59 -17.17 -5.27
N ARG A 117 -25.76 -16.12 -5.23
CA ARG A 117 -25.86 -14.97 -6.14
C ARG A 117 -25.65 -15.37 -7.60
N ARG A 118 -24.72 -16.29 -7.87
CA ARG A 118 -24.52 -16.85 -9.22
C ARG A 118 -25.77 -17.59 -9.70
N ALA A 119 -26.33 -18.47 -8.87
CA ALA A 119 -27.56 -19.20 -9.20
C ALA A 119 -28.74 -18.25 -9.48
N LEU A 120 -28.89 -17.17 -8.70
CA LEU A 120 -29.93 -16.15 -8.94
C LEU A 120 -29.71 -15.36 -10.24
N THR A 121 -28.44 -15.11 -10.60
CA THR A 121 -28.10 -14.43 -11.85
C THR A 121 -28.41 -15.33 -13.05
N GLU A 122 -28.08 -16.62 -12.97
CA GLU A 122 -28.43 -17.62 -13.99
C GLU A 122 -29.96 -17.77 -14.10
N LEU A 123 -30.69 -17.78 -12.98
CA LEU A 123 -32.16 -17.78 -12.95
C LEU A 123 -32.75 -16.52 -13.58
N LYS A 124 -32.17 -15.35 -13.35
CA LYS A 124 -32.57 -14.10 -14.00
C LYS A 124 -32.39 -14.17 -15.53
N GLU A 125 -31.27 -14.70 -16.00
CA GLU A 125 -31.02 -14.91 -17.42
C GLU A 125 -32.02 -15.90 -18.02
N TRP A 126 -32.31 -16.99 -17.30
CA TRP A 126 -33.26 -18.01 -17.71
C TRP A 126 -34.71 -17.50 -17.79
N LEU A 127 -35.15 -16.70 -16.82
CA LEU A 127 -36.44 -15.99 -16.85
C LEU A 127 -36.51 -14.98 -18.00
N GLY A 128 -35.38 -14.39 -18.38
CA GLY A 128 -35.28 -13.49 -19.53
C GLY A 128 -35.41 -14.19 -20.88
N LEU A 129 -35.00 -15.46 -20.98
CA LEU A 129 -34.93 -16.21 -22.23
C LEU A 129 -36.21 -17.00 -22.57
N SER A 130 -37.08 -17.30 -21.60
CA SER A 130 -38.25 -18.17 -21.81
C SER A 130 -39.59 -17.57 -21.32
N PRO A 131 -40.39 -16.96 -22.23
CA PRO A 131 -41.70 -16.42 -21.90
C PRO A 131 -42.71 -17.48 -21.40
N SER A 132 -42.64 -18.69 -21.97
CA SER A 132 -43.49 -19.83 -21.60
C SER A 132 -43.26 -20.30 -20.16
N LEU A 133 -42.00 -20.26 -19.70
CA LEU A 133 -41.63 -20.69 -18.37
C LEU A 133 -41.98 -19.65 -17.30
N THR A 134 -41.83 -18.36 -17.63
CA THR A 134 -42.35 -17.26 -16.81
C THR A 134 -43.86 -17.43 -16.59
N GLN A 135 -44.61 -17.86 -17.61
CA GLN A 135 -46.04 -18.11 -17.50
C GLN A 135 -46.36 -19.36 -16.65
N ARG A 136 -45.54 -20.42 -16.73
CA ARG A 136 -45.65 -21.63 -15.91
C ARG A 136 -45.35 -21.38 -14.43
N PHE A 137 -44.32 -20.60 -14.11
CA PHE A 137 -43.98 -20.24 -12.73
C PHE A 137 -45.07 -19.33 -12.11
N LYS A 138 -45.64 -18.42 -12.91
CA LYS A 138 -46.83 -17.64 -12.54
C LYS A 138 -48.04 -18.51 -12.24
N GLN A 139 -48.26 -19.59 -13.00
CA GLN A 139 -49.35 -20.55 -12.75
C GLN A 139 -49.10 -21.41 -11.51
N ALA A 140 -47.86 -21.86 -11.29
CA ALA A 140 -47.49 -22.62 -10.09
C ALA A 140 -47.67 -21.80 -8.80
N LEU A 141 -47.34 -20.51 -8.84
CA LEU A 141 -47.55 -19.56 -7.74
C LEU A 141 -48.98 -19.01 -7.64
N ALA A 142 -49.89 -19.27 -8.59
CA ALA A 142 -51.24 -18.73 -8.54
C ALA A 142 -52.15 -19.46 -7.52
N THR A 143 -51.85 -20.73 -7.22
CA THR A 143 -52.70 -21.57 -6.37
C THR A 143 -52.27 -21.53 -4.89
N PRO A 144 -53.15 -21.21 -3.94
CA PRO A 144 -52.79 -21.11 -2.51
C PRO A 144 -52.31 -22.45 -1.90
N GLU A 145 -52.73 -23.58 -2.45
CA GLU A 145 -52.29 -24.92 -2.04
C GLU A 145 -50.84 -25.19 -2.46
N ASN A 146 -50.47 -24.86 -3.71
CA ASN A 146 -49.10 -24.94 -4.21
C ASN A 146 -48.17 -23.98 -3.48
N ARG A 147 -48.64 -22.77 -3.10
CA ARG A 147 -47.87 -21.85 -2.24
C ARG A 147 -47.57 -22.46 -0.87
N ASN A 148 -48.54 -23.13 -0.25
CA ASN A 148 -48.37 -23.77 1.05
C ASN A 148 -47.52 -25.03 0.97
N GLN A 149 -47.54 -25.73 -0.17
CA GLN A 149 -46.70 -26.88 -0.45
C GLN A 149 -45.25 -26.46 -0.74
N LEU A 150 -45.04 -25.42 -1.55
CA LEU A 150 -43.73 -24.77 -1.72
C LEU A 150 -43.19 -24.24 -0.39
N ARG A 151 -44.04 -23.62 0.46
CA ARG A 151 -43.67 -23.16 1.80
C ARG A 151 -43.26 -24.30 2.75
N ARG A 152 -43.85 -25.48 2.61
CA ARG A 152 -43.43 -26.70 3.34
C ARG A 152 -42.14 -27.29 2.78
N GLU A 153 -41.99 -27.30 1.45
CA GLU A 153 -40.79 -27.78 0.75
C GLU A 153 -39.61 -26.79 0.79
N LEU A 154 -39.86 -25.53 1.16
CA LEU A 154 -38.85 -24.49 1.41
C LEU A 154 -38.57 -24.32 2.93
N GLY A 155 -39.26 -25.07 3.80
CA GLY A 155 -39.00 -25.10 5.25
C GLY A 155 -39.47 -23.88 6.05
N ILE A 156 -40.48 -23.12 5.60
CA ILE A 156 -40.85 -21.80 6.14
C ILE A 156 -41.93 -21.88 7.26
N ILE A 157 -42.42 -23.07 7.64
CA ILE A 157 -43.36 -23.20 8.77
C ILE A 157 -42.78 -24.12 9.84
N GLY A 158 -42.15 -23.49 10.83
CA GLY A 158 -41.93 -23.95 12.20
C GLY A 158 -41.71 -25.45 12.46
N GLY A 159 -40.45 -25.80 12.73
CA GLY A 159 -40.08 -26.77 13.76
C GLY A 159 -39.96 -28.24 13.35
N GLY A 160 -38.73 -28.64 13.00
CA GLY A 160 -38.26 -30.02 13.14
C GLY A 160 -37.99 -30.77 11.83
N SER A 161 -36.70 -30.89 11.48
CA SER A 161 -36.06 -32.02 10.78
C SER A 161 -36.69 -32.56 9.49
N THR A 162 -36.09 -32.24 8.34
CA THR A 162 -35.20 -33.14 7.56
C THR A 162 -34.46 -32.32 6.49
N ALA A 163 -33.14 -32.44 6.42
CA ALA A 163 -32.25 -31.62 5.58
C ALA A 163 -32.30 -31.91 4.06
N GLU A 164 -33.18 -32.80 3.59
CA GLU A 164 -33.19 -33.34 2.21
C GLU A 164 -34.18 -32.64 1.25
N THR A 165 -34.91 -31.65 1.72
CA THR A 165 -36.03 -31.03 0.98
C THR A 165 -35.91 -29.51 1.02
N SER A 166 -34.97 -28.95 0.27
CA SER A 166 -34.91 -27.52 -0.04
C SER A 166 -34.65 -27.38 -1.54
N LEU A 167 -35.35 -26.46 -2.22
CA LEU A 167 -35.15 -26.17 -3.65
C LEU A 167 -33.70 -25.76 -3.96
N SER A 168 -33.02 -25.09 -3.02
CA SER A 168 -31.59 -24.80 -3.13
C SER A 168 -30.75 -26.09 -3.12
N ASN A 169 -31.08 -27.06 -2.25
CA ASN A 169 -30.42 -28.37 -2.22
C ASN A 169 -30.71 -29.18 -3.48
N TRP A 170 -31.91 -29.07 -4.07
CA TRP A 170 -32.23 -29.78 -5.32
C TRP A 170 -31.51 -29.19 -6.53
N ILE A 171 -31.33 -27.88 -6.58
CA ILE A 171 -30.53 -27.21 -7.62
C ILE A 171 -29.05 -27.57 -7.43
N VAL A 172 -28.55 -27.60 -6.19
CA VAL A 172 -27.17 -28.00 -5.86
C VAL A 172 -26.92 -29.48 -6.13
N GLU A 173 -27.85 -30.38 -5.81
CA GLU A 173 -27.78 -31.82 -6.13
C GLU A 173 -27.84 -32.07 -7.64
N GLY A 174 -28.76 -31.39 -8.35
CA GLY A 174 -28.85 -31.47 -9.80
C GLY A 174 -27.59 -30.96 -10.50
N ALA A 175 -27.00 -29.88 -9.98
CA ALA A 175 -25.72 -29.36 -10.46
C ALA A 175 -24.56 -30.31 -10.12
N ALA A 176 -24.52 -30.90 -8.93
CA ALA A 176 -23.49 -31.86 -8.51
C ALA A 176 -23.52 -33.17 -9.33
N LEU A 177 -24.72 -33.67 -9.67
CA LEU A 177 -24.92 -34.84 -10.53
C LEU A 177 -24.49 -34.56 -11.98
N GLY A 178 -24.67 -33.32 -12.46
CA GLY A 178 -24.26 -32.88 -13.80
C GLY A 178 -22.75 -32.75 -13.99
N VAL A 179 -21.99 -32.47 -12.93
CA VAL A 179 -20.52 -32.31 -13.00
C VAL A 179 -19.78 -33.67 -13.05
N GLY A 180 -20.44 -34.79 -12.70
CA GLY A 180 -19.83 -36.11 -12.60
C GLY A 180 -20.32 -37.20 -13.57
N SER A 181 -21.32 -36.92 -14.41
CA SER A 181 -21.95 -37.94 -15.28
C SER A 181 -21.58 -37.76 -16.77
N PRO A 182 -21.21 -38.83 -17.51
CA PRO A 182 -20.90 -38.77 -18.94
C PRO A 182 -22.13 -38.56 -19.84
N ASP A 183 -23.34 -38.64 -19.28
CA ASP A 183 -24.60 -38.59 -20.05
C ASP A 183 -25.10 -37.16 -20.35
N TYR A 184 -24.53 -36.13 -19.70
CA TYR A 184 -24.94 -34.73 -19.87
C TYR A 184 -23.79 -33.87 -20.39
N THR A 185 -24.03 -33.13 -21.48
CA THR A 185 -22.97 -32.29 -22.10
C THR A 185 -22.90 -30.89 -21.50
N THR A 186 -23.99 -30.43 -20.87
CA THR A 186 -24.06 -29.14 -20.19
C THR A 186 -24.76 -29.26 -18.85
N LEU A 187 -24.33 -28.47 -17.86
CA LEU A 187 -24.96 -28.33 -16.53
C LEU A 187 -26.48 -28.04 -16.65
N ARG A 188 -26.86 -27.36 -17.73
CA ARG A 188 -28.24 -27.05 -18.10
C ARG A 188 -29.09 -28.30 -18.31
N GLU A 189 -28.61 -29.28 -19.07
CA GLU A 189 -29.34 -30.53 -19.35
C GLU A 189 -29.48 -31.40 -18.09
N ALA A 190 -28.46 -31.40 -17.24
CA ALA A 190 -28.45 -32.18 -16.00
C ALA A 190 -29.44 -31.64 -14.96
N VAL A 191 -29.46 -30.31 -14.76
CA VAL A 191 -30.41 -29.66 -13.84
C VAL A 191 -31.84 -29.76 -14.38
N GLU A 192 -32.03 -29.63 -15.69
CA GLU A 192 -33.33 -29.76 -16.33
C GLU A 192 -33.89 -31.20 -16.23
N SER A 193 -33.05 -32.21 -16.47
CA SER A 193 -33.36 -33.63 -16.26
C SER A 193 -33.70 -33.94 -14.80
N TYR A 194 -32.90 -33.44 -13.85
CA TYR A 194 -33.09 -33.69 -12.42
C TYR A 194 -34.41 -33.10 -11.91
N LEU A 195 -34.70 -31.85 -12.31
CA LEU A 195 -35.95 -31.17 -11.97
C LEU A 195 -37.15 -31.83 -12.65
N ARG A 196 -37.03 -32.26 -13.91
CA ARG A 196 -38.09 -33.04 -14.61
C ARG A 196 -38.39 -34.36 -13.89
N THR A 197 -37.36 -35.06 -13.42
CA THR A 197 -37.51 -36.34 -12.71
C THR A 197 -38.19 -36.17 -11.35
N ARG A 198 -37.89 -35.08 -10.62
CA ARG A 198 -38.48 -34.77 -9.31
C ARG A 198 -39.86 -34.14 -9.39
N LEU A 199 -40.14 -33.33 -10.42
CA LEU A 199 -41.43 -32.63 -10.61
C LEU A 199 -42.45 -33.45 -11.41
N GLY A 200 -42.05 -34.60 -11.96
CA GLY A 200 -42.89 -35.51 -12.75
C GLY A 200 -42.98 -35.10 -14.24
N GLU A 201 -43.02 -36.09 -15.13
CA GLU A 201 -43.18 -35.88 -16.57
C GLU A 201 -44.54 -35.29 -16.93
N PHE A 202 -44.55 -34.29 -17.80
CA PHE A 202 -45.76 -33.81 -18.46
C PHE A 202 -45.49 -33.73 -19.97
N ASP A 203 -46.29 -34.47 -20.73
CA ASP A 203 -46.27 -34.49 -22.21
C ASP A 203 -46.45 -33.08 -22.77
N ASP A 204 -45.50 -32.64 -23.60
CA ASP A 204 -45.68 -31.48 -24.45
C ASP A 204 -46.69 -31.86 -25.57
N PRO A 205 -47.71 -31.03 -25.87
CA PRO A 205 -48.52 -31.25 -27.05
C PRO A 205 -47.66 -30.99 -28.29
N VAL A 206 -47.63 -31.99 -29.19
CA VAL A 206 -47.01 -31.89 -30.52
C VAL A 206 -47.60 -30.69 -31.26
N PRO A 207 -46.78 -29.80 -31.86
CA PRO A 207 -47.31 -28.70 -32.65
C PRO A 207 -48.00 -29.25 -33.91
N GLU A 208 -49.28 -28.92 -34.10
CA GLU A 208 -49.97 -29.12 -35.38
C GLU A 208 -49.26 -28.31 -36.47
N ALA A 209 -49.07 -28.93 -37.63
CA ALA A 209 -48.41 -28.33 -38.78
C ALA A 209 -49.27 -27.19 -39.36
N ASP A 210 -48.76 -25.97 -39.33
CA ASP A 210 -49.34 -24.82 -40.05
C ASP A 210 -49.21 -25.02 -41.57
N GLU A 211 -50.31 -24.77 -42.30
CA GLU A 211 -50.34 -24.69 -43.77
C GLU A 211 -49.47 -23.52 -44.29
N PRO A 212 -48.84 -23.64 -45.46
CA PRO A 212 -47.94 -22.62 -45.98
C PRO A 212 -48.72 -21.39 -46.50
N GLY A 213 -48.55 -20.25 -45.83
CA GLY A 213 -48.91 -18.92 -46.35
C GLY A 213 -47.93 -18.46 -47.45
N PRO A 214 -48.36 -17.58 -48.37
CA PRO A 214 -47.57 -17.22 -49.55
C PRO A 214 -46.39 -16.31 -49.20
N GLU A 215 -45.30 -16.49 -49.95
CA GLU A 215 -44.04 -15.74 -49.84
C GLU A 215 -44.23 -14.22 -50.01
N PRO A 216 -43.51 -13.37 -49.24
CA PRO A 216 -43.51 -11.94 -49.49
C PRO A 216 -42.56 -11.57 -50.64
N GLU A 217 -43.09 -10.81 -51.61
CA GLU A 217 -42.34 -10.14 -52.65
C GLU A 217 -41.33 -9.13 -52.06
N ALA A 218 -40.12 -9.14 -52.62
CA ALA A 218 -39.06 -8.18 -52.32
C ALA A 218 -39.41 -6.78 -52.84
N VAL A 219 -39.35 -5.78 -51.97
CA VAL A 219 -39.34 -4.35 -52.38
C VAL A 219 -38.06 -3.70 -51.87
N ALA A 220 -37.41 -2.98 -52.78
CA ALA A 220 -36.05 -2.50 -52.72
C ALA A 220 -35.81 -1.35 -51.72
N LEU A 221 -34.57 -1.29 -51.24
CA LEU A 221 -33.96 -0.15 -50.56
C LEU A 221 -33.79 1.03 -51.53
N ALA A 222 -34.71 1.99 -51.48
CA ALA A 222 -34.46 3.41 -51.71
C ALA A 222 -35.81 4.13 -51.51
N ASP A 223 -35.97 4.82 -50.38
CA ASP A 223 -36.53 6.16 -50.30
C ASP A 223 -36.84 6.60 -48.85
N VAL A 224 -36.14 7.66 -48.42
CA VAL A 224 -36.63 8.76 -47.57
C VAL A 224 -36.91 8.38 -46.09
N ALA A 225 -36.01 8.57 -45.11
CA ALA A 225 -35.30 9.79 -44.69
C ALA A 225 -36.21 11.01 -44.48
N GLU A 226 -36.88 11.13 -43.32
CA GLU A 226 -37.13 12.43 -42.65
C GLU A 226 -37.78 12.26 -41.25
N SER A 227 -37.42 13.18 -40.35
CA SER A 227 -38.00 13.49 -39.02
C SER A 227 -37.47 12.76 -37.78
N MET A 228 -36.40 13.32 -37.20
CA MET A 228 -36.13 13.27 -35.76
C MET A 228 -36.53 14.60 -35.11
N PRO A 229 -37.14 14.62 -33.91
CA PRO A 229 -37.24 15.84 -33.11
C PRO A 229 -36.12 15.92 -32.04
N GLU A 230 -35.56 17.13 -31.91
CA GLU A 230 -34.52 17.57 -30.97
C GLU A 230 -35.02 17.79 -29.52
N PRO A 231 -34.12 17.85 -28.53
CA PRO A 231 -34.47 18.01 -27.11
C PRO A 231 -34.59 19.49 -26.68
N PRO A 232 -35.44 19.85 -25.70
CA PRO A 232 -35.52 21.23 -25.24
C PRO A 232 -34.55 21.54 -24.08
N THR A 233 -33.91 22.71 -24.19
CA THR A 233 -33.07 23.38 -23.19
C THR A 233 -33.86 24.34 -22.28
N LEU A 234 -33.33 24.56 -21.07
CA LEU A 234 -33.78 25.42 -19.97
C LEU A 234 -33.81 26.93 -20.28
N ALA A 235 -34.78 27.68 -19.70
CA ALA A 235 -34.61 29.07 -19.26
C ALA A 235 -35.68 29.50 -18.24
N ALA A 236 -35.33 30.46 -17.38
CA ALA A 236 -35.98 30.89 -16.14
C ALA A 236 -36.77 32.22 -16.24
N SER A 237 -37.71 32.49 -15.32
CA SER A 237 -37.95 33.79 -14.61
C SER A 237 -39.07 33.60 -13.54
N ALA A 238 -38.86 34.00 -12.27
CA ALA A 238 -39.31 35.23 -11.56
C ALA A 238 -40.85 35.41 -11.43
N ALA A 239 -41.50 35.94 -10.38
CA ALA A 239 -41.32 36.25 -8.95
C ALA A 239 -42.65 36.91 -8.46
N ALA A 240 -42.83 37.07 -7.13
CA ALA A 240 -43.87 37.87 -6.38
C ALA A 240 -45.24 37.17 -6.08
N ASP A 241 -45.94 37.31 -4.93
CA ASP A 241 -45.78 38.14 -3.71
C ASP A 241 -46.72 37.65 -2.54
N ALA A 242 -46.26 37.77 -1.27
CA ALA A 242 -46.90 37.97 0.07
C ALA A 242 -48.16 37.19 0.62
N PRO A 243 -48.50 37.24 1.95
CA PRO A 243 -47.75 37.12 3.23
C PRO A 243 -48.38 36.07 4.23
N PRO A 244 -47.85 35.86 5.48
CA PRO A 244 -48.05 34.65 6.28
C PRO A 244 -49.09 34.76 7.43
N SER A 245 -49.56 33.62 7.96
CA SER A 245 -50.32 33.55 9.21
C SER A 245 -49.69 32.59 10.23
N LEU A 246 -49.82 32.99 11.50
CA LEU A 246 -49.21 32.46 12.72
C LEU A 246 -49.86 31.14 13.19
N ALA A 247 -49.03 30.19 13.66
CA ALA A 247 -49.38 29.24 14.73
C ALA A 247 -48.10 28.66 15.38
N GLU A 248 -47.96 28.86 16.69
CA GLU A 248 -47.08 28.09 17.59
C GLU A 248 -47.83 26.82 18.09
N PRO A 249 -47.31 26.05 19.06
CA PRO A 249 -46.34 24.96 18.89
C PRO A 249 -46.92 23.61 19.38
N GLU A 250 -46.52 22.45 18.82
CA GLU A 250 -46.67 21.12 19.44
C GLU A 250 -46.07 20.00 18.54
N PRO A 251 -45.83 18.78 19.03
CA PRO A 251 -44.78 18.32 19.93
C PRO A 251 -43.80 17.34 19.22
N GLU A 252 -42.72 16.93 19.89
CA GLU A 252 -41.73 15.97 19.36
C GLU A 252 -42.36 14.66 18.85
N PRO A 253 -41.99 14.16 17.67
CA PRO A 253 -42.40 12.83 17.23
C PRO A 253 -41.60 11.74 17.97
N PRO A 254 -42.25 10.64 18.38
CA PRO A 254 -41.61 9.54 19.09
C PRO A 254 -40.57 8.85 18.21
N GLY A 255 -39.46 8.46 18.83
CA GLY A 255 -38.36 7.75 18.20
C GLY A 255 -38.84 6.49 17.46
N LEU A 256 -38.53 6.42 16.17
CA LEU A 256 -38.59 5.20 15.39
C LEU A 256 -37.37 4.36 15.74
N GLY A 257 -37.58 3.36 16.60
CA GLY A 257 -36.61 2.33 16.89
C GLY A 257 -36.21 1.60 15.60
N ALA A 258 -34.91 1.56 15.33
CA ALA A 258 -34.34 0.64 14.37
C ALA A 258 -34.50 -0.77 14.94
N THR A 259 -35.32 -1.60 14.28
CA THR A 259 -35.37 -3.03 14.55
C THR A 259 -34.04 -3.66 14.09
N PRO A 260 -33.36 -4.46 14.93
CA PRO A 260 -32.22 -5.24 14.50
C PRO A 260 -32.70 -6.34 13.56
N VAL A 261 -32.10 -6.43 12.36
CA VAL A 261 -32.40 -7.51 11.40
C VAL A 261 -31.75 -8.76 11.92
N SER A 262 -32.53 -9.61 12.55
CA SER A 262 -32.12 -10.93 12.98
C SER A 262 -32.45 -11.95 11.92
N GLY A 263 -31.44 -12.66 11.42
CA GLY A 263 -31.61 -14.09 11.15
C GLY A 263 -30.67 -14.69 10.12
N THR A 264 -30.50 -16.00 10.26
CA THR A 264 -29.96 -16.95 9.27
C THR A 264 -30.47 -16.66 7.86
N PRO A 265 -29.80 -17.11 6.78
CA PRO A 265 -30.20 -16.85 5.39
C PRO A 265 -31.69 -17.10 5.08
N GLY A 266 -32.34 -18.02 5.81
CA GLY A 266 -33.78 -18.29 5.75
C GLY A 266 -34.70 -17.19 6.29
N ALA A 267 -34.28 -16.41 7.28
CA ALA A 267 -35.06 -15.32 7.86
C ALA A 267 -35.11 -14.09 6.94
N LEU A 268 -34.04 -13.85 6.17
CA LEU A 268 -33.97 -12.81 5.15
C LEU A 268 -34.87 -13.16 3.95
N LEU A 269 -35.01 -14.45 3.63
CA LEU A 269 -35.99 -15.00 2.69
C LEU A 269 -37.44 -14.88 3.20
N GLU A 270 -37.67 -14.98 4.51
CA GLU A 270 -38.96 -14.72 5.18
C GLU A 270 -39.36 -13.23 5.04
N ASP A 271 -38.42 -12.32 5.32
CA ASP A 271 -38.61 -10.87 5.17
C ASP A 271 -38.75 -10.45 3.68
N MET A 272 -38.19 -11.23 2.75
CA MET A 272 -38.35 -11.07 1.30
C MET A 272 -39.73 -11.51 0.77
N LEU A 273 -40.42 -12.43 1.45
CA LEU A 273 -41.79 -12.85 1.12
C LEU A 273 -42.84 -11.90 1.71
N ASP A 274 -42.54 -11.30 2.86
CA ASP A 274 -43.43 -10.33 3.52
C ASP A 274 -43.33 -8.92 2.89
N ASN A 275 -42.17 -8.52 2.34
CA ASN A 275 -42.03 -7.28 1.56
C ASN A 275 -42.68 -7.34 0.15
N ALA A 276 -43.30 -8.45 -0.22
CA ALA A 276 -44.14 -8.58 -1.41
C ALA A 276 -45.61 -8.18 -1.14
N GLU A 277 -45.88 -7.30 -0.16
CA GLU A 277 -47.21 -6.75 0.06
C GLU A 277 -47.62 -5.76 -1.05
N VAL A 278 -48.61 -6.20 -1.81
CA VAL A 278 -49.51 -5.51 -2.74
C VAL A 278 -49.48 -3.96 -2.66
N VAL A 279 -48.79 -3.33 -3.60
CA VAL A 279 -48.95 -1.89 -3.88
C VAL A 279 -50.39 -1.65 -4.40
N LYS A 280 -51.25 -1.09 -3.53
CA LYS A 280 -52.60 -0.66 -3.93
C LYS A 280 -52.49 0.60 -4.80
N ASP A 281 -52.59 0.41 -6.10
CA ASP A 281 -52.62 1.50 -7.08
C ASP A 281 -53.85 2.40 -6.84
N LYS A 282 -53.67 3.69 -6.51
CA LYS A 282 -54.74 4.65 -6.18
C LYS A 282 -55.60 5.09 -7.38
N ARG A 283 -55.54 4.38 -8.52
CA ARG A 283 -56.24 4.75 -9.77
C ARG A 283 -57.46 3.88 -10.13
N LEU A 284 -57.89 2.96 -9.26
CA LEU A 284 -59.06 2.11 -9.52
C LEU A 284 -60.25 2.42 -8.60
N ALA A 285 -60.92 3.54 -8.89
CA ALA A 285 -62.34 3.70 -8.59
C ALA A 285 -63.06 3.78 -9.95
N VAL A 286 -63.69 2.66 -10.36
CA VAL A 286 -64.84 2.52 -11.27
C VAL A 286 -64.78 1.11 -11.87
N GLY A 287 -65.86 0.36 -11.68
CA GLY A 287 -65.93 -1.10 -11.79
C GLY A 287 -65.58 -1.70 -13.15
N LYS A 288 -64.58 -2.59 -13.15
CA LYS A 288 -64.44 -3.70 -14.10
C LYS A 288 -64.04 -4.96 -13.33
N ARG A 289 -64.53 -6.11 -13.81
CA ARG A 289 -64.43 -7.46 -13.22
C ARG A 289 -63.03 -7.79 -12.70
N TYR A 290 -62.99 -8.39 -11.51
CA TYR A 290 -61.84 -8.95 -10.82
C TYR A 290 -61.11 -9.96 -11.73
N LYS A 291 -59.84 -9.71 -12.06
CA LYS A 291 -58.91 -10.74 -12.55
C LYS A 291 -58.10 -11.21 -11.33
N PRO A 292 -57.97 -12.54 -11.10
CA PRO A 292 -57.23 -13.04 -9.95
C PRO A 292 -55.77 -12.62 -10.04
N GLU A 293 -55.24 -12.27 -8.87
CA GLU A 293 -53.87 -11.85 -8.54
C GLU A 293 -52.80 -12.46 -9.45
N GLN A 294 -52.25 -11.67 -10.37
CA GLN A 294 -51.01 -12.00 -11.06
C GLN A 294 -49.85 -11.80 -10.08
N ILE A 295 -49.36 -12.86 -9.45
CA ILE A 295 -48.00 -12.85 -8.91
C ILE A 295 -47.08 -12.79 -10.10
N VAL A 296 -46.57 -11.60 -10.40
CA VAL A 296 -45.42 -11.46 -11.28
C VAL A 296 -44.22 -11.87 -10.44
N ILE A 297 -43.54 -12.98 -10.78
CA ILE A 297 -42.13 -13.10 -10.39
C ILE A 297 -41.45 -12.01 -11.18
N ASP A 298 -41.36 -10.86 -10.54
CA ASP A 298 -40.87 -9.68 -11.20
C ASP A 298 -39.37 -9.87 -11.33
N ARG A 299 -38.85 -9.69 -12.54
CA ARG A 299 -37.40 -9.60 -12.76
C ARG A 299 -36.77 -8.61 -11.77
N ALA A 300 -37.54 -7.58 -11.40
CA ALA A 300 -37.23 -6.63 -10.35
C ALA A 300 -37.04 -7.25 -8.95
N GLY A 301 -37.77 -8.31 -8.59
CA GLY A 301 -37.62 -9.01 -7.31
C GLY A 301 -36.34 -9.84 -7.23
N VAL A 302 -35.98 -10.55 -8.31
CA VAL A 302 -34.69 -11.25 -8.41
C VAL A 302 -33.54 -10.24 -8.37
N ASP A 303 -33.69 -9.10 -9.05
CA ASP A 303 -32.72 -8.01 -9.03
C ASP A 303 -32.55 -7.41 -7.63
N LEU A 304 -33.64 -7.21 -6.89
CA LEU A 304 -33.60 -6.75 -5.51
C LEU A 304 -32.81 -7.72 -4.61
N ASN A 305 -33.04 -9.03 -4.77
CA ASN A 305 -32.35 -10.05 -3.98
C ASN A 305 -30.86 -10.11 -4.29
N ILE A 306 -30.48 -9.97 -5.56
CA ILE A 306 -29.07 -9.85 -5.94
C ILE A 306 -28.44 -8.62 -5.28
N VAL A 307 -29.14 -7.48 -5.25
CA VAL A 307 -28.65 -6.25 -4.59
C VAL A 307 -28.51 -6.45 -3.07
N LEU A 308 -29.45 -7.13 -2.42
CA LEU A 308 -29.38 -7.43 -0.98
C LEU A 308 -28.23 -8.38 -0.65
N LEU A 309 -28.00 -9.40 -1.48
CA LEU A 309 -26.86 -10.32 -1.34
C LEU A 309 -25.53 -9.61 -1.57
N ASP A 310 -25.40 -8.84 -2.64
CA ASP A 310 -24.19 -8.06 -2.93
C ASP A 310 -23.89 -7.11 -1.75
N ARG A 311 -24.93 -6.51 -1.14
CA ARG A 311 -24.79 -5.69 0.07
C ARG A 311 -24.28 -6.50 1.26
N ALA A 312 -24.90 -7.65 1.58
CA ALA A 312 -24.48 -8.50 2.70
C ALA A 312 -23.03 -9.00 2.53
N ILE A 313 -22.68 -9.46 1.32
CA ILE A 313 -21.32 -9.87 0.97
C ILE A 313 -20.35 -8.70 1.14
N SER A 314 -20.69 -7.51 0.60
CA SER A 314 -19.81 -6.34 0.70
C SER A 314 -19.54 -5.92 2.15
N THR A 315 -20.58 -5.89 3.00
CA THR A 315 -20.43 -5.51 4.40
C THR A 315 -19.59 -6.50 5.20
N GLN A 316 -19.69 -7.81 4.93
CA GLN A 316 -18.83 -8.79 5.58
C GLN A 316 -17.38 -8.72 5.06
N ILE A 317 -17.18 -8.49 3.76
CA ILE A 317 -15.84 -8.31 3.19
C ILE A 317 -15.18 -7.06 3.73
N ASP A 318 -15.91 -5.96 3.92
CA ASP A 318 -15.39 -4.73 4.53
C ASP A 318 -14.78 -5.02 5.92
N GLU A 319 -15.47 -5.79 6.77
CA GLU A 319 -14.94 -6.17 8.09
C GLU A 319 -13.66 -7.02 8.01
N ILE A 320 -13.52 -7.86 6.97
CA ILE A 320 -12.32 -8.68 6.75
C ILE A 320 -11.16 -7.81 6.23
N LEU A 321 -11.41 -6.97 5.22
CA LEU A 321 -10.40 -6.10 4.61
C LEU A 321 -9.96 -4.96 5.53
N HIS A 322 -10.80 -4.54 6.47
CA HIS A 322 -10.50 -3.49 7.45
C HIS A 322 -9.92 -4.04 8.76
N HIS A 323 -9.69 -5.35 8.87
CA HIS A 323 -9.02 -5.95 10.02
C HIS A 323 -7.54 -5.56 10.07
N GLU A 324 -7.02 -5.25 11.27
CA GLU A 324 -5.66 -4.72 11.46
C GLU A 324 -4.58 -5.68 10.93
N ASP A 325 -4.66 -6.98 11.25
CA ASP A 325 -3.68 -7.98 10.79
C ASP A 325 -3.67 -8.14 9.26
N PHE A 326 -4.86 -8.08 8.63
CA PHE A 326 -4.99 -8.16 7.18
C PHE A 326 -4.36 -6.93 6.52
N GLN A 327 -4.68 -5.74 7.04
CA GLN A 327 -4.14 -4.49 6.54
C GLN A 327 -2.62 -4.38 6.75
N ALA A 328 -2.09 -4.86 7.88
CA ALA A 328 -0.65 -4.85 8.14
C ALA A 328 0.11 -5.70 7.12
N LEU A 329 -0.37 -6.93 6.85
CA LEU A 329 0.23 -7.81 5.85
C LEU A 329 0.08 -7.23 4.43
N GLU A 330 -1.12 -6.74 4.08
CA GLU A 330 -1.38 -6.13 2.79
C GLU A 330 -0.51 -4.88 2.57
N ALA A 331 -0.37 -4.02 3.59
CA ALA A 331 0.44 -2.80 3.54
C ALA A 331 1.93 -3.11 3.39
N ALA A 332 2.45 -4.13 4.09
CA ALA A 332 3.85 -4.56 3.96
C ALA A 332 4.17 -5.01 2.53
N TRP A 333 3.37 -5.92 1.97
CA TRP A 333 3.56 -6.44 0.61
C TRP A 333 3.32 -5.38 -0.47
N ARG A 334 2.31 -4.53 -0.32
CA ARG A 334 2.06 -3.43 -1.26
C ARG A 334 3.11 -2.34 -1.19
N SER A 335 3.65 -2.03 -0.01
CA SER A 335 4.77 -1.08 0.14
C SER A 335 6.03 -1.61 -0.54
N LEU A 336 6.33 -2.91 -0.37
CA LEU A 336 7.43 -3.56 -1.08
C LEU A 336 7.22 -3.50 -2.60
N ARG A 337 6.02 -3.80 -3.09
CA ARG A 337 5.68 -3.67 -4.51
C ARG A 337 5.84 -2.22 -4.99
N TYR A 338 5.43 -1.24 -4.20
CA TYR A 338 5.59 0.18 -4.52
C TYR A 338 7.08 0.54 -4.69
N LEU A 339 7.96 0.03 -3.83
CA LEU A 339 9.40 0.22 -3.98
C LEU A 339 9.93 -0.44 -5.26
N ILE A 340 9.63 -1.71 -5.48
CA ILE A 340 10.10 -2.47 -6.65
C ILE A 340 9.62 -1.83 -7.97
N ALA A 341 8.36 -1.34 -8.02
CA ALA A 341 7.79 -0.70 -9.20
C ALA A 341 8.51 0.61 -9.57
N ASN A 342 9.06 1.32 -8.59
CA ASN A 342 9.72 2.61 -8.79
C ASN A 342 11.25 2.52 -8.87
N VAL A 343 11.83 1.34 -8.66
CA VAL A 343 13.29 1.12 -8.73
C VAL A 343 13.69 0.63 -10.13
N ASN A 344 14.75 1.24 -10.68
CA ASN A 344 15.34 0.81 -11.95
C ASN A 344 16.46 -0.22 -11.73
N PHE A 345 16.12 -1.51 -11.81
CA PHE A 345 17.07 -2.62 -11.64
C PHE A 345 18.15 -2.71 -12.73
N ARG A 346 18.05 -1.97 -13.85
CA ARG A 346 19.10 -1.93 -14.87
C ARG A 346 20.34 -1.14 -14.41
N GLU A 347 20.16 -0.31 -13.39
CA GLU A 347 21.16 0.63 -12.90
C GLU A 347 21.82 0.12 -11.60
N ASN A 348 22.32 -1.11 -11.60
CA ASN A 348 23.07 -1.75 -10.50
C ASN A 348 22.41 -1.57 -9.11
N THR A 349 21.08 -1.69 -9.05
CA THR A 349 20.31 -1.59 -7.80
C THR A 349 19.67 -2.94 -7.50
N GLU A 350 19.79 -3.39 -6.26
CA GLU A 350 19.23 -4.65 -5.80
C GLU A 350 18.39 -4.43 -4.53
N ILE A 351 17.32 -5.19 -4.39
CA ILE A 351 16.49 -5.19 -3.18
C ILE A 351 16.58 -6.59 -2.58
N HIS A 352 16.83 -6.64 -1.28
CA HIS A 352 16.92 -7.87 -0.49
C HIS A 352 15.88 -7.82 0.61
N LEU A 353 15.03 -8.83 0.68
CA LEU A 353 13.95 -8.97 1.65
C LEU A 353 14.41 -9.84 2.82
N LEU A 354 14.24 -9.34 4.05
CA LEU A 354 14.46 -10.09 5.28
C LEU A 354 13.16 -10.13 6.08
N ASN A 355 12.60 -11.32 6.24
CA ASN A 355 11.44 -11.53 7.10
C ASN A 355 11.87 -11.51 8.57
N CYS A 356 11.42 -10.48 9.28
CA CYS A 356 11.71 -10.28 10.69
C CYS A 356 10.53 -9.55 11.31
N GLY A 357 9.93 -10.13 12.35
CA GLY A 357 9.02 -9.39 13.21
C GLY A 357 9.76 -8.30 13.98
N LYS A 358 9.01 -7.29 14.46
CA LYS A 358 9.58 -6.28 15.35
C LYS A 358 10.00 -6.90 16.68
N ASP A 359 9.18 -7.79 17.23
CA ASP A 359 9.47 -8.52 18.47
C ASP A 359 10.65 -9.49 18.28
N ASP A 360 10.71 -10.25 17.19
CA ASP A 360 11.87 -11.11 16.85
C ASP A 360 13.20 -10.35 16.91
N LEU A 361 13.20 -9.10 16.43
CA LEU A 361 14.41 -8.28 16.40
C LEU A 361 14.79 -7.78 17.80
N ILE A 362 13.80 -7.49 18.65
CA ILE A 362 14.03 -7.14 20.05
C ILE A 362 14.65 -8.34 20.77
N ASP A 363 14.05 -9.51 20.60
CA ASP A 363 14.50 -10.75 21.24
C ASP A 363 15.93 -11.12 20.79
N ASP A 364 16.27 -11.00 19.49
CA ASP A 364 17.65 -11.21 18.99
C ASP A 364 18.68 -10.28 19.68
N PHE A 365 18.31 -9.03 19.96
CA PHE A 365 19.20 -8.10 20.66
C PHE A 365 19.27 -8.33 22.17
N GLU A 366 18.21 -8.83 22.79
CA GLU A 366 18.19 -9.19 24.22
C GLU A 366 18.96 -10.49 24.49
N ASP A 367 18.89 -11.46 23.56
CA ASP A 367 19.62 -12.73 23.63
C ASP A 367 21.12 -12.55 23.34
N ALA A 368 21.49 -11.59 22.49
CA ALA A 368 22.88 -11.34 22.14
C ALA A 368 23.61 -10.60 23.29
N PRO A 369 24.75 -11.13 23.79
CA PRO A 369 25.50 -10.47 24.86
C PRO A 369 26.17 -9.15 24.40
N GLU A 370 26.41 -9.03 23.10
CA GLU A 370 27.00 -7.86 22.45
C GLU A 370 26.36 -7.66 21.07
N ILE A 371 26.23 -6.40 20.65
CA ILE A 371 25.65 -6.04 19.35
C ILE A 371 26.41 -6.70 18.19
N ALA A 372 27.73 -6.87 18.29
CA ALA A 372 28.55 -7.54 17.27
C ALA A 372 28.25 -9.04 17.12
N LYS A 373 27.51 -9.64 18.04
CA LYS A 373 27.12 -11.06 17.98
C LYS A 373 25.66 -11.27 17.60
N SER A 374 24.86 -10.20 17.49
CA SER A 374 23.45 -10.28 17.13
C SER A 374 23.25 -10.82 15.72
N GLY A 375 22.08 -11.41 15.46
CA GLY A 375 21.72 -11.94 14.16
C GLY A 375 21.72 -10.86 13.08
N LEU A 376 21.13 -9.68 13.36
CA LEU A 376 21.14 -8.57 12.40
C LEU A 376 22.55 -8.13 12.03
N TYR A 377 23.46 -8.01 13.01
CA TYR A 377 24.85 -7.64 12.74
C TYR A 377 25.57 -8.69 11.88
N ARG A 378 25.34 -9.98 12.13
CA ARG A 378 25.92 -11.04 11.30
C ARG A 378 25.45 -10.94 9.86
N LEU A 379 24.17 -10.66 9.63
CA LEU A 379 23.60 -10.51 8.28
C LEU A 379 24.14 -9.29 7.55
N VAL A 380 24.10 -8.12 8.19
CA VAL A 380 24.41 -6.84 7.54
C VAL A 380 25.91 -6.59 7.48
N TYR A 381 26.61 -6.77 8.60
CA TYR A 381 28.05 -6.52 8.69
C TYR A 381 28.83 -7.75 8.29
N SER A 382 28.72 -8.86 9.03
CA SER A 382 29.70 -9.95 8.93
C SER A 382 29.68 -10.65 7.57
N ARG A 383 28.49 -11.00 7.06
CA ARG A 383 28.32 -11.73 5.77
C ARG A 383 28.66 -10.88 4.55
N GLU A 384 28.46 -9.57 4.63
CA GLU A 384 28.60 -8.66 3.49
C GLU A 384 29.77 -7.70 3.68
N TYR A 385 29.59 -6.60 4.41
CA TYR A 385 30.61 -5.55 4.57
C TYR A 385 31.93 -6.07 5.18
N GLY A 386 31.87 -7.03 6.09
CA GLY A 386 32.98 -7.66 6.80
C GLY A 386 33.72 -8.71 5.98
N THR A 387 33.05 -9.33 5.00
CA THR A 387 33.58 -10.46 4.23
C THR A 387 34.34 -9.98 2.98
N PHE A 388 35.43 -10.68 2.65
CA PHE A 388 36.18 -10.41 1.42
C PHE A 388 35.36 -10.82 0.19
N GLY A 389 35.23 -9.90 -0.77
CA GLY A 389 34.41 -10.10 -1.97
C GLY A 389 32.90 -9.87 -1.79
N GLY A 390 32.43 -9.66 -0.55
CA GLY A 390 31.04 -9.33 -0.25
C GLY A 390 30.63 -7.95 -0.77
N GLU A 391 29.32 -7.73 -0.89
CA GLU A 391 28.74 -6.49 -1.41
C GLU A 391 27.91 -5.81 -0.32
N PRO A 392 28.35 -4.64 0.20
CA PRO A 392 27.72 -4.04 1.35
C PRO A 392 26.32 -3.49 1.04
N PHE A 393 25.44 -3.55 2.03
CA PHE A 393 24.15 -2.87 1.97
C PHE A 393 24.35 -1.35 1.97
N GLY A 394 23.58 -0.63 1.16
CA GLY A 394 23.60 0.83 1.08
C GLY A 394 22.51 1.50 1.91
N LEU A 395 21.40 0.81 2.17
CA LEU A 395 20.25 1.32 2.93
C LEU A 395 19.52 0.16 3.60
N MET A 396 19.07 0.35 4.85
CA MET A 396 18.08 -0.50 5.51
C MET A 396 16.75 0.25 5.61
N VAL A 397 15.66 -0.41 5.23
CA VAL A 397 14.30 0.14 5.26
C VAL A 397 13.44 -0.82 6.08
N SER A 398 12.69 -0.28 7.04
CA SER A 398 11.80 -1.07 7.88
C SER A 398 10.32 -0.75 7.62
N THR A 399 9.45 -1.76 7.80
CA THR A 399 7.99 -1.59 7.89
C THR A 399 7.55 -1.19 9.30
N TYR A 400 8.45 -1.15 10.27
CA TYR A 400 8.12 -0.88 11.66
C TYR A 400 7.70 0.58 11.88
N GLU A 401 6.71 0.73 12.75
CA GLU A 401 6.35 2.00 13.37
C GLU A 401 6.97 2.05 14.78
N PHE A 402 7.63 3.16 15.10
CA PHE A 402 8.30 3.36 16.39
C PHE A 402 7.49 4.30 17.29
N ASP A 403 7.35 3.89 18.54
CA ASP A 403 6.73 4.59 19.65
C ASP A 403 7.80 5.17 20.60
N PRO A 404 7.45 6.10 21.52
CA PRO A 404 8.39 6.64 22.48
C PRO A 404 8.61 5.70 23.68
N GLY A 405 8.09 4.47 23.60
CA GLY A 405 8.20 3.45 24.63
C GLY A 405 9.63 2.94 24.83
N PRO A 406 9.97 2.39 26.02
CA PRO A 406 11.31 1.89 26.32
C PRO A 406 11.81 0.81 25.35
N ARG A 407 10.95 -0.15 25.00
CA ARG A 407 11.31 -1.28 24.12
C ARG A 407 11.74 -0.78 22.74
N ASP A 408 10.94 0.10 22.15
CA ASP A 408 11.21 0.71 20.85
C ASP A 408 12.45 1.60 20.84
N MET A 409 12.66 2.37 21.91
CA MET A 409 13.84 3.22 22.03
C MET A 409 15.13 2.39 22.18
N ALA A 410 15.08 1.28 22.91
CA ALA A 410 16.20 0.35 23.00
C ALA A 410 16.49 -0.30 21.64
N LEU A 411 15.45 -0.74 20.93
CA LEU A 411 15.55 -1.27 19.57
C LEU A 411 16.18 -0.26 18.61
N LEU A 412 15.72 0.99 18.60
CA LEU A 412 16.30 2.07 17.78
C LEU A 412 17.77 2.30 18.10
N SER A 413 18.15 2.28 19.38
CA SER A 413 19.54 2.42 19.81
C SER A 413 20.42 1.27 19.29
N ASN A 414 19.93 0.03 19.36
CA ASN A 414 20.65 -1.15 18.86
C ASN A 414 20.77 -1.14 17.33
N CYS A 415 19.68 -0.82 16.62
CA CYS A 415 19.69 -0.65 15.17
C CYS A 415 20.63 0.48 14.73
N ALA A 416 20.67 1.60 15.46
CA ALA A 416 21.60 2.70 15.20
C ALA A 416 23.07 2.26 15.34
N ALA A 417 23.40 1.48 16.37
CA ALA A 417 24.74 0.95 16.57
C ALA A 417 25.14 -0.01 15.43
N VAL A 418 24.26 -0.93 15.01
CA VAL A 418 24.50 -1.81 13.84
C VAL A 418 24.70 -0.98 12.56
N ALA A 419 23.84 0.00 12.35
CA ALA A 419 23.89 0.92 11.21
C ALA A 419 25.21 1.72 11.17
N ALA A 420 25.67 2.21 12.33
CA ALA A 420 26.92 2.95 12.46
C ALA A 420 28.14 2.06 12.17
N MET A 421 28.15 0.81 12.65
CA MET A 421 29.23 -0.14 12.40
C MET A 421 29.31 -0.56 10.92
N ALA A 422 28.17 -0.77 10.27
CA ALA A 422 28.12 -1.18 8.86
C ALA A 422 28.14 -0.02 7.86
N HIS A 423 28.06 1.23 8.34
CA HIS A 423 27.85 2.43 7.53
C HIS A 423 26.61 2.30 6.62
N VAL A 424 25.49 1.88 7.19
CA VAL A 424 24.23 1.69 6.46
C VAL A 424 23.11 2.42 7.20
N PRO A 425 22.57 3.52 6.66
CA PRO A 425 21.47 4.23 7.31
C PRO A 425 20.24 3.32 7.45
N PHE A 426 19.58 3.40 8.61
CA PHE A 426 18.34 2.72 8.94
C PHE A 426 17.17 3.69 8.86
N ILE A 427 16.21 3.42 7.98
CA ILE A 427 15.02 4.23 7.80
C ILE A 427 13.80 3.48 8.34
N GLY A 428 13.08 4.11 9.25
CA GLY A 428 11.83 3.61 9.82
C GLY A 428 10.72 4.64 9.76
N ASN A 429 9.60 4.35 10.41
CA ASN A 429 8.44 5.24 10.46
C ASN A 429 8.14 5.62 11.92
N ALA A 430 7.73 6.86 12.14
CA ALA A 430 7.16 7.24 13.43
C ALA A 430 5.70 6.79 13.49
N SER A 431 5.26 6.28 14.63
CA SER A 431 3.85 6.00 14.90
C SER A 431 3.09 7.28 15.29
N PRO A 432 1.75 7.38 15.06
CA PRO A 432 0.95 8.47 15.63
C PRO A 432 1.11 8.60 17.15
N ARG A 433 1.27 7.46 17.84
CA ARG A 433 1.45 7.40 19.31
C ARG A 433 2.74 8.07 19.76
N PHE A 434 3.71 8.25 18.85
CA PHE A 434 4.92 9.04 19.10
C PHE A 434 4.61 10.49 19.47
N PHE A 435 3.47 11.03 19.06
CA PHE A 435 3.05 12.39 19.37
C PHE A 435 1.98 12.44 20.47
N GLY A 436 1.63 11.29 21.08
CA GLY A 436 0.55 11.18 22.06
C GLY A 436 -0.85 11.09 21.45
N GLU A 437 -0.96 10.84 20.15
CA GLU A 437 -2.23 10.76 19.41
C GLU A 437 -2.49 9.34 18.87
N GLU A 438 -3.76 9.01 18.62
CA GLU A 438 -4.12 7.75 17.95
C GLU A 438 -3.98 7.85 16.41
N SER A 439 -4.05 9.06 15.87
CA SER A 439 -4.01 9.35 14.43
C SER A 439 -3.20 10.61 14.16
N PHE A 440 -2.53 10.67 13.00
CA PHE A 440 -1.77 11.85 12.58
C PHE A 440 -2.61 13.11 12.37
N GLU A 441 -3.94 13.01 12.37
CA GLU A 441 -4.82 14.18 12.28
C GLU A 441 -4.64 15.14 13.47
N GLY A 442 -4.41 14.61 14.67
CA GLY A 442 -4.16 15.42 15.87
C GLY A 442 -2.91 16.30 15.73
N LEU A 443 -1.96 15.91 14.88
CA LEU A 443 -0.74 16.67 14.62
C LEU A 443 -1.01 18.06 14.03
N ALA A 444 -2.12 18.24 13.30
CA ALA A 444 -2.52 19.55 12.76
C ALA A 444 -2.98 20.53 13.84
N THR A 445 -3.47 20.01 14.97
CA THR A 445 -4.06 20.81 16.04
C THR A 445 -2.99 21.47 16.92
N TYR A 446 -1.80 20.87 16.99
CA TYR A 446 -0.70 21.41 17.79
C TYR A 446 -0.15 22.70 17.21
N SER A 447 0.04 23.70 18.07
CA SER A 447 0.60 25.01 17.70
C SER A 447 2.14 25.04 17.73
N ASP A 448 2.77 24.20 18.55
CA ASP A 448 4.22 24.00 18.60
C ASP A 448 4.54 22.56 19.03
N ILE A 449 5.14 21.80 18.11
CA ILE A 449 5.47 20.39 18.33
C ILE A 449 6.63 20.23 19.33
N ARG A 450 7.51 21.23 19.44
CA ARG A 450 8.73 21.16 20.28
C ARG A 450 8.40 21.05 21.77
N VAL A 451 7.28 21.64 22.18
CA VAL A 451 6.81 21.57 23.57
C VAL A 451 6.50 20.13 23.97
N ILE A 452 5.98 19.31 23.06
CA ILE A 452 5.66 17.90 23.31
C ILE A 452 6.93 17.15 23.74
N PHE A 453 8.03 17.32 22.99
CA PHE A 453 9.29 16.62 23.25
C PHE A 453 10.06 17.13 24.48
N SER A 454 9.64 18.25 25.07
CA SER A 454 10.15 18.71 26.37
C SER A 454 9.56 17.92 27.55
N THR A 455 8.48 17.16 27.32
CA THR A 455 7.81 16.34 28.34
C THR A 455 8.70 15.19 28.84
N PRO A 456 8.68 14.85 30.13
CA PRO A 456 9.52 13.78 30.70
C PRO A 456 9.36 12.41 30.03
N GLN A 457 8.22 12.12 29.39
CA GLN A 457 8.01 10.89 28.62
C GLN A 457 9.08 10.69 27.52
N TYR A 458 9.56 11.78 26.92
CA TYR A 458 10.55 11.77 25.84
C TYR A 458 12.00 11.86 26.34
N THR A 459 12.26 11.68 27.63
CA THR A 459 13.63 11.71 28.17
C THR A 459 14.56 10.71 27.45
N ARG A 460 14.07 9.50 27.16
CA ARG A 460 14.82 8.48 26.41
C ARG A 460 15.03 8.86 24.95
N TRP A 461 14.02 9.44 24.32
CA TRP A 461 14.12 9.96 22.95
C TRP A 461 15.20 11.05 22.86
N ASN A 462 15.16 12.03 23.75
CA ASN A 462 16.16 13.10 23.78
C ASN A 462 17.57 12.56 24.06
N ALA A 463 17.70 11.59 24.97
CA ALA A 463 18.97 10.90 25.21
C ALA A 463 19.48 10.17 23.96
N PHE A 464 18.60 9.47 23.22
CA PHE A 464 18.95 8.82 21.95
C PHE A 464 19.43 9.83 20.91
N ARG A 465 18.76 10.98 20.77
CA ARG A 465 19.15 12.03 19.82
C ARG A 465 20.51 12.66 20.12
N ASP A 466 20.96 12.63 21.37
CA ASP A 466 22.27 13.13 21.77
C ASP A 466 23.40 12.12 21.51
N THR A 467 23.06 10.85 21.22
CA THR A 467 24.04 9.82 20.85
C THR A 467 24.66 10.09 19.49
N GLU A 468 25.86 9.56 19.29
CA GLU A 468 26.59 9.68 18.03
C GLU A 468 26.07 8.76 16.92
N ASP A 469 25.47 7.63 17.29
CA ASP A 469 24.97 6.61 16.35
C ASP A 469 23.62 7.01 15.72
N SER A 470 22.86 7.90 16.38
CA SER A 470 21.59 8.44 15.89
C SER A 470 21.68 9.13 14.52
N ARG A 471 22.89 9.47 14.06
CA ARG A 471 23.18 9.99 12.70
C ARG A 471 22.75 9.06 11.58
N TYR A 472 22.75 7.75 11.85
CA TYR A 472 22.41 6.75 10.85
C TYR A 472 20.92 6.40 10.85
N VAL A 473 20.10 7.00 11.71
CA VAL A 473 18.67 6.70 11.80
C VAL A 473 17.84 7.86 11.25
N GLY A 474 16.85 7.54 10.42
CA GLY A 474 15.82 8.48 9.96
C GLY A 474 14.43 7.93 10.17
N LEU A 475 13.53 8.71 10.75
CA LEU A 475 12.12 8.35 10.95
C LEU A 475 11.22 9.19 10.04
N CYS A 476 10.44 8.53 9.18
CA CYS A 476 9.54 9.15 8.23
C CYS A 476 8.10 9.28 8.77
N LEU A 477 7.41 10.34 8.36
CA LEU A 477 5.96 10.55 8.56
C LEU A 477 5.40 11.53 7.50
N PRO A 478 4.07 11.66 7.35
CA PRO A 478 3.01 10.73 7.74
C PRO A 478 2.92 9.56 6.75
N ARG A 479 1.98 8.63 6.97
CA ARG A 479 1.72 7.55 6.01
C ARG A 479 1.06 8.08 4.74
N PHE A 480 1.15 7.31 3.65
CA PHE A 480 0.56 7.65 2.37
C PHE A 480 -0.30 6.50 1.83
N LEU A 481 -1.26 6.80 0.97
CA LEU A 481 -2.22 5.85 0.45
C LEU A 481 -1.58 4.91 -0.58
N LEU A 482 -1.62 3.59 -0.35
CA LEU A 482 -1.14 2.58 -1.29
C LEU A 482 -2.22 2.16 -2.28
N ARG A 483 -3.44 1.97 -1.77
CA ARG A 483 -4.60 1.48 -2.52
C ARG A 483 -5.77 2.46 -2.34
N PRO A 484 -6.38 2.95 -3.44
CA PRO A 484 -7.68 3.59 -3.35
C PRO A 484 -8.76 2.54 -3.04
N PRO A 485 -9.81 2.88 -2.28
CA PRO A 485 -10.92 1.97 -2.02
C PRO A 485 -11.57 1.47 -3.31
N TYR A 486 -12.12 0.26 -3.26
CA TYR A 486 -12.75 -0.36 -4.42
C TYR A 486 -14.07 0.33 -4.79
N GLU A 487 -14.08 1.09 -5.89
CA GLU A 487 -15.28 1.71 -6.45
C GLU A 487 -15.87 0.83 -7.56
N ARG A 488 -17.05 0.23 -7.31
CA ARG A 488 -17.77 -0.62 -8.28
C ARG A 488 -16.84 -1.61 -8.97
N HIS A 489 -16.00 -2.27 -8.19
CA HIS A 489 -15.07 -3.26 -8.70
C HIS A 489 -15.88 -4.46 -9.18
N HIS A 490 -16.02 -4.58 -10.50
CA HIS A 490 -16.70 -5.71 -11.12
C HIS A 490 -15.76 -6.91 -11.05
N VAL A 491 -16.02 -7.74 -10.05
CA VAL A 491 -15.46 -9.07 -9.95
C VAL A 491 -16.33 -10.00 -10.81
N HIS A 492 -15.77 -11.08 -11.36
CA HIS A 492 -16.56 -12.07 -12.12
C HIS A 492 -17.77 -12.58 -11.31
N SER A 493 -17.59 -12.66 -9.99
CA SER A 493 -18.55 -13.21 -9.05
C SER A 493 -19.60 -12.21 -8.55
N PHE A 494 -19.22 -10.98 -8.20
CA PHE A 494 -20.13 -9.95 -7.64
C PHE A 494 -19.61 -8.53 -7.89
N THR A 495 -20.45 -7.51 -7.67
CA THR A 495 -19.98 -6.11 -7.75
C THR A 495 -19.64 -5.62 -6.35
N TYR A 496 -18.36 -5.37 -6.11
CA TYR A 496 -17.89 -4.89 -4.82
C TYR A 496 -17.78 -3.36 -4.79
N ALA A 497 -18.33 -2.75 -3.75
CA ALA A 497 -18.16 -1.34 -3.46
C ALA A 497 -17.78 -1.20 -1.98
N GLU A 498 -16.52 -0.86 -1.73
CA GLU A 498 -15.95 -0.76 -0.39
C GLU A 498 -16.48 0.48 0.34
N GLN A 499 -17.00 0.30 1.56
CA GLN A 499 -17.48 1.40 2.37
C GLN A 499 -16.44 1.86 3.39
N THR A 500 -15.74 2.95 3.09
CA THR A 500 -14.77 3.54 4.02
C THR A 500 -15.45 4.56 4.94
N VAL A 501 -15.86 4.14 6.14
CA VAL A 501 -16.49 5.04 7.13
C VAL A 501 -15.43 5.84 7.90
N LYS A 502 -14.34 5.17 8.33
CA LYS A 502 -13.24 5.78 9.10
C LYS A 502 -12.00 5.99 8.23
N LYS A 503 -11.11 6.90 8.64
CA LYS A 503 -9.80 7.08 8.00
C LYS A 503 -8.84 5.89 8.22
N SER A 504 -9.03 5.11 9.28
CA SER A 504 -8.28 3.87 9.53
C SER A 504 -8.56 2.78 8.49
N ASN A 505 -9.75 2.80 7.87
CA ASN A 505 -10.14 1.78 6.89
C ASN A 505 -9.37 1.89 5.56
N TYR A 506 -8.66 3.00 5.33
CA TYR A 506 -7.81 3.13 4.15
C TYR A 506 -6.53 2.33 4.33
N LEU A 507 -6.04 1.78 3.22
CA LEU A 507 -4.76 1.08 3.22
C LEU A 507 -3.60 2.08 3.14
N TRP A 508 -3.14 2.48 4.31
CA TRP A 508 -1.97 3.31 4.50
C TRP A 508 -0.68 2.51 4.34
N GLY A 509 0.30 3.12 3.70
CA GLY A 509 1.64 2.60 3.51
C GLY A 509 2.71 3.44 4.18
N TYR A 510 3.85 2.82 4.33
CA TYR A 510 4.97 3.36 5.09
C TYR A 510 5.79 4.36 4.27
N ALA A 511 5.92 5.60 4.77
CA ALA A 511 6.68 6.66 4.10
C ALA A 511 8.17 6.32 3.92
N ALA A 512 8.73 5.43 4.74
CA ALA A 512 10.09 4.90 4.58
C ALA A 512 10.32 4.30 3.18
N PHE A 513 9.32 3.62 2.59
CA PHE A 513 9.43 3.06 1.24
C PHE A 513 9.43 4.17 0.19
N ALA A 514 8.59 5.20 0.35
CA ALA A 514 8.61 6.37 -0.52
C ALA A 514 9.97 7.08 -0.49
N PHE A 515 10.56 7.25 0.70
CA PHE A 515 11.90 7.79 0.86
C PHE A 515 12.98 6.91 0.19
N ALA A 516 12.90 5.60 0.36
CA ALA A 516 13.82 4.65 -0.28
C ALA A 516 13.76 4.72 -1.82
N THR A 517 12.59 4.97 -2.41
CA THR A 517 12.50 5.19 -3.88
C THR A 517 13.30 6.41 -4.31
N ARG A 518 13.33 7.49 -3.52
CA ARG A 518 14.11 8.70 -3.85
C ARG A 518 15.61 8.42 -3.79
N VAL A 519 16.05 7.66 -2.77
CA VAL A 519 17.46 7.21 -2.64
C VAL A 519 17.87 6.38 -3.86
N ALA A 520 17.04 5.41 -4.25
CA ALA A 520 17.29 4.57 -5.42
C ALA A 520 17.28 5.36 -6.74
N GLU A 521 16.35 6.30 -6.90
CA GLU A 521 16.28 7.15 -8.09
C GLU A 521 17.51 8.06 -8.23
N SER A 522 17.97 8.65 -7.12
CA SER A 522 19.21 9.44 -7.10
C SER A 522 20.41 8.57 -7.50
N PHE A 523 20.50 7.35 -6.97
CA PHE A 523 21.57 6.41 -7.31
C PHE A 523 21.52 5.97 -8.77
N ALA A 524 20.34 5.66 -9.29
CA ALA A 524 20.16 5.28 -10.70
C ALA A 524 20.65 6.38 -11.66
N ARG A 525 20.44 7.66 -11.31
CA ARG A 525 20.87 8.80 -12.14
C ARG A 525 22.34 9.18 -11.99
N TYR A 526 22.86 9.12 -10.77
CA TYR A 526 24.15 9.73 -10.43
C TYR A 526 25.18 8.81 -9.79
N ARG A 527 24.80 7.58 -9.44
CA ARG A 527 25.58 6.61 -8.61
C ARG A 527 25.85 7.08 -7.18
N TRP A 528 25.18 8.15 -6.78
CA TRP A 528 25.21 8.76 -5.46
C TRP A 528 23.79 9.11 -5.03
N SER A 529 23.54 9.11 -3.73
CA SER A 529 22.24 9.40 -3.13
C SER A 529 22.10 10.74 -2.36
N PRO A 530 22.72 11.87 -2.76
CA PRO A 530 22.44 13.14 -2.11
C PRO A 530 21.12 13.77 -2.58
N ASN A 531 20.63 13.43 -3.78
CA ASN A 531 19.50 14.09 -4.44
C ASN A 531 18.15 13.48 -4.06
N ILE A 532 17.82 13.61 -2.77
CA ILE A 532 16.63 13.05 -2.12
C ILE A 532 15.73 14.10 -1.47
N VAL A 533 16.13 15.38 -1.54
CA VAL A 533 15.41 16.51 -0.93
C VAL A 533 15.11 17.57 -1.97
N GLY A 534 13.95 18.21 -1.84
CA GLY A 534 13.48 19.32 -2.66
C GLY A 534 12.59 18.89 -3.83
N PRO A 535 11.58 19.69 -4.20
CA PRO A 535 10.60 19.30 -5.23
C PRO A 535 11.22 19.03 -6.60
N THR A 536 12.17 19.87 -7.01
CA THR A 536 12.86 19.74 -8.31
C THR A 536 14.18 18.98 -8.22
N ALA A 537 14.73 18.84 -7.01
CA ALA A 537 16.06 18.30 -6.76
C ALA A 537 16.06 16.79 -6.41
N GLY A 538 14.93 16.11 -6.66
CA GLY A 538 14.80 14.64 -6.52
C GLY A 538 14.03 14.17 -5.29
N GLY A 539 13.52 15.07 -4.45
CA GLY A 539 12.71 14.72 -3.27
C GLY A 539 11.20 14.57 -3.54
N ALA A 540 10.73 14.90 -4.75
CA ALA A 540 9.33 14.75 -5.11
C ALA A 540 8.96 13.27 -5.35
N VAL A 541 7.90 12.80 -4.69
CA VAL A 541 7.25 11.51 -4.87
C VAL A 541 6.07 11.70 -5.82
N THR A 542 6.08 11.00 -6.94
CA THR A 542 5.06 11.13 -7.99
C THR A 542 4.16 9.91 -8.05
N GLY A 543 2.98 10.07 -8.67
CA GLY A 543 2.06 8.95 -8.92
C GLY A 543 1.31 8.45 -7.69
N LEU A 544 1.04 9.34 -6.72
CA LEU A 544 0.22 8.97 -5.57
C LEU A 544 -1.25 8.81 -5.98
N PRO A 545 -1.97 7.80 -5.44
CA PRO A 545 -3.38 7.62 -5.73
C PRO A 545 -4.20 8.81 -5.24
N MET A 546 -4.95 9.45 -6.13
CA MET A 546 -5.91 10.50 -5.78
C MET A 546 -7.30 9.91 -5.66
N LEU A 547 -8.00 10.22 -4.57
CA LEU A 547 -9.38 9.78 -4.36
C LEU A 547 -10.31 10.97 -4.50
N SER A 548 -11.17 10.96 -5.51
CA SER A 548 -12.25 11.94 -5.63
C SER A 548 -13.52 11.34 -5.02
N PHE A 549 -14.01 11.96 -3.95
CA PHE A 549 -15.29 11.55 -3.36
C PHE A 549 -16.33 12.63 -3.64
N ARG A 550 -17.55 12.18 -3.92
CA ARG A 550 -18.69 13.08 -3.94
C ARG A 550 -19.03 13.37 -2.48
N SER A 551 -18.68 14.56 -1.99
CA SER A 551 -19.00 14.98 -0.64
C SER A 551 -20.52 14.95 -0.46
N MET A 552 -21.03 13.93 0.22
CA MET A 552 -22.42 13.87 0.64
C MET A 552 -22.51 14.71 1.91
N ARG A 553 -23.24 15.82 1.81
CA ARG A 553 -23.77 16.59 2.95
C ARG A 553 -24.46 15.61 3.90
N ARG A 554 -23.79 15.14 4.95
CA ARG A 554 -24.48 14.46 6.05
C ARG A 554 -25.16 15.54 6.87
N VAL A 555 -26.44 15.34 7.17
CA VAL A 555 -27.30 16.26 7.93
C VAL A 555 -26.83 16.45 9.40
N TYR A 556 -25.78 15.71 9.83
CA TYR A 556 -25.30 15.67 11.21
C TYR A 556 -23.82 16.06 11.38
N ASP A 557 -23.24 16.84 10.47
CA ASP A 557 -22.05 17.61 10.86
C ASP A 557 -22.52 18.66 11.87
N LEU A 558 -22.07 18.54 13.12
CA LEU A 558 -22.48 19.37 14.27
C LEU A 558 -22.19 20.89 14.08
N ASP A 559 -21.51 21.28 13.01
CA ASP A 559 -21.29 22.67 12.63
C ASP A 559 -21.30 22.84 11.08
N PRO A 560 -22.47 23.06 10.45
CA PRO A 560 -22.60 23.12 9.01
C PRO A 560 -22.19 24.50 8.48
N ASP A 561 -20.96 24.65 7.94
CA ASP A 561 -20.55 25.85 7.21
C ASP A 561 -21.45 26.03 5.95
N PRO A 562 -22.29 27.07 5.88
CA PRO A 562 -23.23 27.29 4.78
C PRO A 562 -22.54 27.60 3.43
N ARG A 563 -21.21 27.74 3.39
CA ARG A 563 -20.43 28.01 2.18
C ARG A 563 -20.03 26.76 1.38
N LYS A 564 -20.05 25.56 1.96
CA LYS A 564 -19.68 24.32 1.26
C LYS A 564 -20.82 23.83 0.37
N ARG A 565 -20.78 24.16 -0.93
CA ARG A 565 -21.66 23.60 -1.96
C ARG A 565 -21.40 22.09 -2.13
N ARG A 566 -22.38 21.36 -2.69
CA ARG A 566 -22.18 20.01 -3.26
C ARG A 566 -21.03 20.08 -4.28
N GLY A 567 -19.83 19.73 -3.84
CA GLY A 567 -18.62 19.68 -4.64
C GLY A 567 -18.09 18.25 -4.69
N ILE A 568 -17.37 17.93 -5.76
CA ILE A 568 -16.45 16.80 -5.76
C ILE A 568 -15.27 17.27 -4.92
N GLU A 569 -15.07 16.63 -3.76
CA GLU A 569 -13.91 16.90 -2.91
C GLU A 569 -12.85 15.84 -3.22
N GLU A 570 -11.63 16.29 -3.46
CA GLU A 570 -10.48 15.40 -3.58
C GLU A 570 -9.90 15.15 -2.19
N ARG A 571 -9.73 13.88 -1.84
CA ARG A 571 -9.05 13.50 -0.61
C ARG A 571 -7.56 13.46 -0.84
N MET A 572 -6.83 13.90 0.18
CA MET A 572 -5.37 13.90 0.20
C MET A 572 -4.85 12.45 0.26
N PRO A 573 -3.80 12.12 -0.53
CA PRO A 573 -3.13 10.82 -0.48
C PRO A 573 -2.30 10.60 0.79
N THR A 574 -2.01 11.65 1.57
CA THR A 574 -1.39 11.54 2.90
C THR A 574 -2.45 11.69 3.99
N GLU A 575 -2.21 11.14 5.17
CA GLU A 575 -3.17 11.20 6.29
C GLU A 575 -3.50 12.64 6.70
N ILE A 576 -2.46 13.47 6.70
CA ILE A 576 -2.49 14.88 7.07
C ILE A 576 -1.77 15.71 5.99
N GLN A 577 -2.23 16.95 5.82
CA GLN A 577 -1.48 17.98 5.12
C GLN A 577 -0.52 18.65 6.11
N LEU A 578 0.77 18.37 5.98
CA LEU A 578 1.79 19.14 6.69
C LEU A 578 1.87 20.55 6.12
N THR A 579 1.93 21.54 7.01
CA THR A 579 2.29 22.92 6.68
C THR A 579 3.82 23.05 6.63
N GLU A 580 4.33 24.05 5.92
CA GLU A 580 5.78 24.31 5.88
C GLU A 580 6.35 24.54 7.29
N ARG A 581 5.58 25.20 8.17
CA ARG A 581 5.97 25.41 9.56
C ARG A 581 6.07 24.08 10.33
N HIS A 582 5.07 23.21 10.21
CA HIS A 582 5.10 21.91 10.90
C HIS A 582 6.21 21.01 10.34
N GLU A 583 6.46 21.01 9.02
CA GLU A 583 7.58 20.27 8.44
C GLU A 583 8.92 20.76 9.00
N PHE A 584 9.10 22.08 9.10
CA PHE A 584 10.33 22.65 9.67
C PHE A 584 10.50 22.29 11.15
N GLU A 585 9.43 22.37 11.95
CA GLU A 585 9.46 21.96 13.37
C GLU A 585 9.78 20.46 13.52
N LEU A 586 9.17 19.60 12.72
CA LEU A 586 9.48 18.16 12.68
C LEU A 586 10.93 17.88 12.25
N SER A 587 11.42 18.63 11.27
CA SER A 587 12.80 18.52 10.77
C SER A 587 13.84 18.85 11.84
N GLU A 588 13.62 19.91 12.62
CA GLU A 588 14.47 20.27 13.76
C GLU A 588 14.40 19.21 14.89
N GLU A 589 13.28 18.52 15.02
CA GLU A 589 13.10 17.39 15.95
C GLU A 589 13.65 16.05 15.42
N GLY A 590 14.23 16.03 14.22
CA GLY A 590 14.91 14.86 13.67
C GLY A 590 13.99 13.88 12.93
N PHE A 591 12.86 14.37 12.42
CA PHE A 591 11.93 13.61 11.59
C PHE A 591 11.97 14.03 10.12
N ILE A 592 11.56 13.11 9.26
CA ILE A 592 11.48 13.30 7.80
C ILE A 592 10.01 13.40 7.41
N GLY A 593 9.55 14.64 7.18
CA GLY A 593 8.17 14.94 6.81
C GLY A 593 7.92 14.82 5.30
N LEU A 594 6.92 14.02 4.93
CA LEU A 594 6.37 13.93 3.57
C LEU A 594 5.25 14.96 3.41
N VAL A 595 5.52 16.03 2.66
CA VAL A 595 4.56 17.11 2.44
C VAL A 595 3.82 16.89 1.13
N PHE A 596 2.50 16.80 1.19
CA PHE A 596 1.66 16.69 0.00
C PHE A 596 1.50 18.03 -0.72
N LEU A 597 1.61 18.03 -2.06
CA LEU A 597 1.39 19.22 -2.89
C LEU A 597 -0.10 19.32 -3.26
N LYS A 598 -0.79 20.27 -2.63
CA LYS A 598 -2.23 20.53 -2.83
C LYS A 598 -2.60 20.71 -4.31
N GLY A 599 -3.66 20.04 -4.74
CA GLY A 599 -4.16 20.11 -6.13
C GLY A 599 -3.32 19.34 -7.15
N SER A 600 -2.38 18.51 -6.69
CA SER A 600 -1.58 17.62 -7.54
C SER A 600 -1.54 16.21 -6.97
N GLY A 601 -1.17 15.21 -7.77
CA GLY A 601 -0.89 13.85 -7.30
C GLY A 601 0.54 13.63 -6.80
N GLN A 602 1.21 14.68 -6.29
CA GLN A 602 2.61 14.64 -5.89
C GLN A 602 2.79 14.99 -4.41
N ALA A 603 3.81 14.41 -3.78
CA ALA A 603 4.30 14.80 -2.47
C ALA A 603 5.80 15.07 -2.54
N CYS A 604 6.40 15.66 -1.50
CA CYS A 604 7.81 16.01 -1.50
C CYS A 604 8.42 15.91 -0.10
N PHE A 605 9.66 15.44 -0.04
CA PHE A 605 10.55 15.60 1.10
C PHE A 605 11.34 16.90 0.95
N PHE A 606 11.11 17.89 1.81
CA PHE A 606 11.87 19.15 1.79
C PHE A 606 13.22 19.01 2.49
N SER A 607 13.23 18.29 3.60
CA SER A 607 14.43 17.99 4.38
C SER A 607 14.54 16.49 4.66
N ALA A 608 15.75 16.04 4.98
CA ALA A 608 16.06 14.66 5.33
C ALA A 608 17.10 14.66 6.45
N ASN A 609 16.70 15.15 7.63
CA ASN A 609 17.52 15.13 8.81
C ASN A 609 17.47 13.73 9.44
N SER A 610 18.60 13.31 10.02
CA SER A 610 18.63 12.15 10.91
C SER A 610 18.00 12.52 12.25
N CYS A 611 17.80 11.52 13.12
CA CYS A 611 17.30 11.76 14.47
C CYS A 611 18.29 12.55 15.34
N GLN A 612 19.57 12.61 14.97
CA GLN A 612 20.59 13.29 15.77
C GLN A 612 20.26 14.77 16.00
N ARG A 613 20.40 15.21 17.25
CA ARG A 613 20.39 16.64 17.60
C ARG A 613 21.78 17.25 17.37
N PRO A 614 21.93 18.25 16.47
CA PRO A 614 23.22 18.89 16.23
C PRO A 614 23.74 19.59 17.49
N LYS A 615 25.01 19.33 17.85
CA LYS A 615 25.67 20.03 18.96
C LYS A 615 25.95 21.49 18.57
N VAL A 616 25.55 22.43 19.42
CA VAL A 616 25.82 23.87 19.26
C VAL A 616 27.02 24.23 20.13
N PHE A 617 28.04 24.82 19.51
CA PHE A 617 29.24 25.29 20.22
C PHE A 617 29.17 26.80 20.47
N ALA A 618 30.12 27.32 21.25
CA ALA A 618 30.22 28.76 21.53
C ALA A 618 30.38 29.58 20.23
N ASN A 619 29.95 30.84 20.27
CA ASN A 619 29.94 31.74 19.11
C ASN A 619 31.34 32.32 18.77
N THR A 620 32.38 31.48 18.80
CA THR A 620 33.72 31.75 18.26
C THR A 620 33.81 31.30 16.80
N GLU A 621 34.84 31.71 16.05
CA GLU A 621 35.03 31.28 14.66
C GLU A 621 35.13 29.74 14.57
N GLU A 622 36.01 29.14 15.37
CA GLU A 622 36.15 27.69 15.50
C GLU A 622 34.83 27.01 15.94
N GLY A 623 34.10 27.62 16.86
CA GLY A 623 32.82 27.09 17.33
C GLY A 623 31.72 27.12 16.26
N ARG A 624 31.70 28.13 15.39
CA ARG A 624 30.78 28.18 14.23
C ARG A 624 31.10 27.09 13.22
N GLU A 625 32.38 26.88 12.92
CA GLU A 625 32.81 25.81 12.01
C GLU A 625 32.48 24.41 12.56
N ALA A 626 32.75 24.18 13.86
CA ALA A 626 32.39 22.94 14.53
C ALA A 626 30.87 22.72 14.55
N SER A 627 30.08 23.77 14.79
CA SER A 627 28.61 23.69 14.76
C SER A 627 28.08 23.38 13.36
N LEU A 628 28.70 23.95 12.32
CA LEU A 628 28.38 23.66 10.93
C LEU A 628 28.73 22.21 10.58
N GLY A 629 29.90 21.72 11.00
CA GLY A 629 30.29 20.32 10.83
C GLY A 629 29.33 19.34 11.51
N ALA A 630 28.91 19.64 12.74
CA ALA A 630 27.92 18.84 13.46
C ALA A 630 26.56 18.82 12.74
N ARG A 631 26.11 19.98 12.21
CA ARG A 631 24.87 20.06 11.44
C ARG A 631 24.93 19.28 10.13
N LEU A 632 26.05 19.31 9.41
CA LEU A 632 26.23 18.50 8.20
C LEU A 632 26.22 16.99 8.54
N GLY A 633 26.80 16.60 9.67
CA GLY A 633 26.80 15.22 10.14
C GLY A 633 25.42 14.71 10.57
N ALA A 634 24.49 15.59 10.93
CA ALA A 634 23.12 15.21 11.28
C ALA A 634 22.18 15.09 10.06
N GLN A 635 22.65 15.38 8.84
CA GLN A 635 21.82 15.35 7.63
C GLN A 635 22.12 14.12 6.77
N LEU A 636 21.07 13.33 6.48
CA LEU A 636 21.19 12.07 5.74
C LEU A 636 21.79 12.21 4.33
N PRO A 637 21.48 13.25 3.52
CA PRO A 637 22.09 13.40 2.20
C PRO A 637 23.62 13.39 2.22
N TYR A 638 24.24 13.90 3.28
CA TYR A 638 25.69 13.90 3.43
C TYR A 638 26.21 12.59 4.04
N ILE A 639 25.47 12.00 4.99
CA ILE A 639 25.79 10.67 5.51
C ILE A 639 25.81 9.63 4.39
N PHE A 640 24.87 9.68 3.44
CA PHE A 640 24.88 8.78 2.28
C PHE A 640 26.17 8.86 1.43
N ILE A 641 26.75 10.06 1.29
CA ILE A 641 28.04 10.23 0.60
C ILE A 641 29.14 9.55 1.41
N VAL A 642 29.19 9.77 2.73
CA VAL A 642 30.19 9.18 3.61
C VAL A 642 30.08 7.66 3.64
N CYS A 643 28.87 7.10 3.74
CA CYS A 643 28.62 5.66 3.72
C CYS A 643 29.16 5.01 2.45
N ARG A 644 28.87 5.60 1.28
CA ARG A 644 29.37 5.06 0.00
C ARG A 644 30.88 5.16 -0.11
N LEU A 645 31.49 6.25 0.36
CA LEU A 645 32.95 6.35 0.42
C LEU A 645 33.55 5.28 1.35
N ALA A 646 32.93 5.04 2.51
CA ALA A 646 33.37 3.98 3.43
C ALA A 646 33.26 2.59 2.81
N HIS A 647 32.19 2.31 2.06
CA HIS A 647 32.03 1.05 1.31
C HIS A 647 33.12 0.87 0.25
N TYR A 648 33.36 1.89 -0.58
CA TYR A 648 34.40 1.82 -1.60
C TYR A 648 35.80 1.69 -0.99
N LEU A 649 36.13 2.48 0.02
CA LEU A 649 37.43 2.42 0.70
C LEU A 649 37.65 1.05 1.33
N LYS A 650 36.62 0.45 1.94
CA LYS A 650 36.76 -0.87 2.56
C LYS A 650 37.05 -1.96 1.53
N VAL A 651 36.40 -1.92 0.37
CA VAL A 651 36.63 -2.89 -0.71
C VAL A 651 37.99 -2.64 -1.37
N LEU A 652 38.29 -1.40 -1.74
CA LEU A 652 39.53 -1.04 -2.42
C LEU A 652 40.75 -1.34 -1.55
N GLN A 653 40.76 -0.86 -0.30
CA GLN A 653 41.93 -1.05 0.57
C GLN A 653 42.17 -2.51 0.94
N ARG A 654 41.14 -3.36 0.97
CA ARG A 654 41.32 -4.81 1.17
C ARG A 654 42.07 -5.48 0.03
N GLU A 655 41.84 -5.05 -1.21
CA GLU A 655 42.56 -5.56 -2.38
C GLU A 655 44.02 -5.11 -2.41
N GLU A 656 44.34 -4.01 -1.74
CA GLU A 656 45.69 -3.44 -1.65
C GLU A 656 46.53 -4.05 -0.50
N ILE A 657 45.92 -4.81 0.43
CA ILE A 657 46.64 -5.46 1.55
C ILE A 657 47.69 -6.43 0.99
N GLY A 658 48.94 -6.27 1.45
CA GLY A 658 50.08 -7.11 1.06
C GLY A 658 50.95 -6.52 -0.06
N ARG A 659 50.57 -5.37 -0.63
CA ARG A 659 51.43 -4.62 -1.56
C ARG A 659 52.52 -3.84 -0.81
N HIS A 660 53.61 -3.56 -1.52
CA HIS A 660 54.67 -2.68 -1.03
C HIS A 660 54.23 -1.22 -1.17
N MET A 661 53.74 -0.62 -0.09
CA MET A 661 53.33 0.77 -0.04
C MET A 661 53.96 1.49 1.15
N GLU A 662 54.51 2.67 0.91
CA GLU A 662 54.92 3.59 1.97
C GLU A 662 53.81 4.59 2.31
N ARG A 663 53.98 5.32 3.43
CA ARG A 663 53.03 6.36 3.89
C ARG A 663 52.68 7.35 2.77
N ALA A 664 53.69 7.83 2.05
CA ALA A 664 53.54 8.82 0.99
C ALA A 664 52.83 8.25 -0.26
N ASP A 665 53.02 6.96 -0.54
CA ASP A 665 52.33 6.29 -1.65
C ASP A 665 50.85 6.13 -1.35
N LEU A 666 50.50 5.71 -0.13
CA LEU A 666 49.12 5.58 0.31
C LEU A 666 48.40 6.94 0.27
N GLU A 667 49.07 8.00 0.74
CA GLU A 667 48.52 9.36 0.70
C GLU A 667 48.29 9.85 -0.74
N ARG A 668 49.22 9.58 -1.67
CA ARG A 668 49.09 9.94 -3.08
C ARG A 668 47.94 9.20 -3.75
N GLU A 669 47.90 7.87 -3.61
CA GLU A 669 46.88 7.04 -4.24
C GLU A 669 45.46 7.35 -3.76
N LEU A 670 45.28 7.56 -2.46
CA LEU A 670 43.97 7.91 -1.90
C LEU A 670 43.51 9.30 -2.36
N ASN A 671 44.41 10.28 -2.44
CA ASN A 671 44.09 11.60 -2.96
C ASN A 671 43.76 11.56 -4.46
N ASP A 672 44.50 10.78 -5.26
CA ASP A 672 44.23 10.62 -6.69
C ASP A 672 42.90 9.90 -6.95
N TRP A 673 42.58 8.87 -6.15
CA TRP A 673 41.28 8.21 -6.20
C TRP A 673 40.13 9.14 -5.80
N LEU A 674 40.27 9.97 -4.76
CA LEU A 674 39.20 10.89 -4.35
C LEU A 674 38.93 12.01 -5.35
N ARG A 675 39.96 12.48 -6.08
CA ARG A 675 39.84 13.56 -7.08
C ARG A 675 38.78 13.29 -8.14
N GLN A 676 38.49 12.02 -8.46
CA GLN A 676 37.46 11.68 -9.45
C GLN A 676 36.04 12.11 -9.03
N TYR A 677 35.78 12.22 -7.73
CA TYR A 677 34.50 12.61 -7.14
C TYR A 677 34.44 14.09 -6.72
N VAL A 678 35.53 14.84 -6.94
CA VAL A 678 35.64 16.25 -6.59
C VAL A 678 35.38 17.14 -7.81
N SER A 679 34.64 18.22 -7.61
CA SER A 679 34.51 19.29 -8.59
C SER A 679 34.84 20.65 -7.96
N ASP A 680 36.02 21.18 -8.31
CA ASP A 680 36.55 22.44 -7.76
C ASP A 680 35.95 23.70 -8.41
N MET A 681 35.09 23.54 -9.42
CA MET A 681 34.41 24.67 -10.06
C MET A 681 33.43 25.34 -9.08
N ASP A 682 33.30 26.66 -9.13
CA ASP A 682 32.37 27.39 -8.26
C ASP A 682 30.89 27.17 -8.63
N ASN A 683 30.60 27.06 -9.93
CA ASN A 683 29.24 26.83 -10.42
C ASN A 683 29.15 25.69 -11.44
N PRO A 684 29.40 24.43 -11.02
CA PRO A 684 29.19 23.28 -11.88
C PRO A 684 27.70 23.07 -12.15
N ALA A 685 27.37 22.54 -13.31
CA ALA A 685 26.00 22.15 -13.65
C ALA A 685 25.43 21.13 -12.64
N ALA A 686 24.12 21.15 -12.39
CA ALA A 686 23.48 20.28 -11.39
C ALA A 686 23.76 18.79 -11.60
N ALA A 687 23.83 18.33 -12.86
CA ALA A 687 24.17 16.94 -13.18
C ALA A 687 25.62 16.58 -12.79
N VAL A 688 26.56 17.52 -12.94
CA VAL A 688 27.96 17.33 -12.51
C VAL A 688 28.04 17.27 -10.99
N ARG A 689 27.32 18.15 -10.27
CA ARG A 689 27.20 18.10 -8.80
C ARG A 689 26.61 16.78 -8.30
N GLY A 690 25.67 16.21 -9.04
CA GLY A 690 25.09 14.91 -8.72
C GLY A 690 26.12 13.77 -8.81
N LYS A 691 26.91 13.73 -9.90
CA LYS A 691 27.94 12.70 -10.12
C LYS A 691 29.21 12.90 -9.27
N ARG A 692 29.54 14.15 -8.95
CA ARG A 692 30.69 14.58 -8.15
C ARG A 692 30.20 15.38 -6.95
N PRO A 693 29.80 14.69 -5.87
CA PRO A 693 29.15 15.34 -4.74
C PRO A 693 30.10 16.16 -3.86
N LEU A 694 31.41 15.98 -3.99
CA LEU A 694 32.42 16.66 -3.19
C LEU A 694 32.88 17.95 -3.88
N ARG A 695 32.98 19.03 -3.12
CA ARG A 695 33.62 20.27 -3.55
C ARG A 695 35.12 20.25 -3.32
N GLN A 696 35.57 19.67 -2.20
CA GLN A 696 36.97 19.52 -1.86
C GLN A 696 37.16 18.26 -1.01
N ALA A 697 38.27 17.55 -1.20
CA ALA A 697 38.64 16.41 -0.39
C ALA A 697 40.16 16.39 -0.17
N GLN A 698 40.60 15.99 1.02
CA GLN A 698 42.01 15.80 1.34
C GLN A 698 42.17 14.58 2.25
N VAL A 699 43.19 13.77 1.96
CA VAL A 699 43.63 12.67 2.83
C VAL A 699 44.99 13.01 3.41
N LYS A 700 45.12 12.86 4.73
CA LYS A 700 46.40 12.89 5.44
C LYS A 700 46.66 11.52 6.03
N VAL A 701 47.87 11.00 5.86
CA VAL A 701 48.23 9.65 6.35
C VAL A 701 49.37 9.78 7.35
N ASP A 702 49.13 9.30 8.57
CA ASP A 702 50.09 9.22 9.66
C ASP A 702 50.49 7.77 9.94
N GLU A 703 51.72 7.55 10.40
CA GLU A 703 52.19 6.23 10.84
C GLU A 703 51.78 5.96 12.29
N VAL A 704 51.38 4.72 12.59
CA VAL A 704 51.06 4.31 13.95
C VAL A 704 52.37 3.95 14.67
N PRO A 705 52.75 4.69 15.73
CA PRO A 705 54.01 4.43 16.42
C PRO A 705 54.01 3.03 17.04
N GLY A 706 55.08 2.26 16.80
CA GLY A 706 55.25 0.90 17.32
C GLY A 706 54.64 -0.22 16.46
N GLN A 707 53.97 0.11 15.35
CA GLN A 707 53.42 -0.89 14.41
C GLN A 707 53.81 -0.55 12.97
N ALA A 708 54.91 -1.15 12.48
CA ALA A 708 55.34 -0.95 11.10
C ALA A 708 54.29 -1.48 10.11
N GLY A 709 53.99 -0.68 9.07
CA GLY A 709 52.97 -1.00 8.06
C GLY A 709 51.53 -0.66 8.47
N TRP A 710 51.31 -0.11 9.67
CA TRP A 710 50.00 0.39 10.10
C TRP A 710 49.93 1.91 9.95
N TYR A 711 48.88 2.36 9.25
CA TYR A 711 48.67 3.76 8.94
C TYR A 711 47.32 4.25 9.49
N ARG A 712 47.28 5.51 9.89
CA ARG A 712 46.06 6.24 10.24
C ARG A 712 45.78 7.27 9.16
N ALA A 713 44.74 7.03 8.36
CA ALA A 713 44.29 7.97 7.34
C ALA A 713 43.18 8.87 7.88
N HIS A 714 43.37 10.18 7.78
CA HIS A 714 42.39 11.21 8.10
C HIS A 714 41.80 11.76 6.78
N LEU A 715 40.54 11.43 6.51
CA LEU A 715 39.78 11.96 5.37
C LEU A 715 39.02 13.21 5.77
N LEU A 716 39.34 14.34 5.12
CA LEU A 716 38.64 15.61 5.25
C LEU A 716 37.81 15.84 3.99
N LEU A 717 36.49 15.89 4.15
CA LEU A 717 35.54 15.97 3.04
C LEU A 717 34.68 17.23 3.16
N ARG A 718 34.58 18.00 2.08
CA ARG A 718 33.67 19.15 1.97
C ARG A 718 32.68 18.91 0.83
N PRO A 719 31.41 18.60 1.12
CA PRO A 719 30.39 18.41 0.09
C PRO A 719 29.90 19.75 -0.49
N HIS A 720 29.20 19.69 -1.62
CA HIS A 720 28.40 20.82 -2.09
C HIS A 720 27.21 21.04 -1.17
N LEU A 721 27.03 22.28 -0.71
CA LEU A 721 25.93 22.63 0.18
C LEU A 721 24.61 22.71 -0.59
N LYS A 722 23.56 22.14 0.00
CA LYS A 722 22.18 22.26 -0.50
C LYS A 722 21.51 23.54 0.00
N TYR A 723 20.61 24.08 -0.81
CA TYR A 723 19.76 25.20 -0.42
C TYR A 723 18.62 24.68 0.45
N MET A 724 18.52 25.19 1.68
CA MET A 724 17.50 24.76 2.67
C MET A 724 16.65 25.91 3.22
N GLY A 725 16.94 27.16 2.86
CA GLY A 725 16.19 28.31 3.32
C GLY A 725 16.97 29.62 3.16
N ALA A 726 16.23 30.73 3.13
CA ALA A 726 16.77 32.08 3.16
C ALA A 726 15.77 33.03 3.84
N SER A 727 16.27 34.03 4.55
CA SER A 727 15.45 35.14 5.04
C SER A 727 15.47 36.27 4.01
N PHE A 728 14.28 36.73 3.60
CA PHE A 728 14.14 37.85 2.68
C PHE A 728 13.54 39.04 3.43
N THR A 729 14.27 40.15 3.48
CA THR A 729 13.77 41.42 4.03
C THR A 729 13.39 42.34 2.89
N LEU A 730 12.09 42.60 2.73
CA LEU A 730 11.58 43.50 1.69
C LEU A 730 11.55 44.94 2.21
N SER A 731 12.36 45.82 1.62
CA SER A 731 12.34 47.27 1.88
C SER A 731 11.98 48.04 0.61
N LEU A 732 11.00 48.93 0.70
CA LEU A 732 10.65 49.85 -0.38
C LEU A 732 11.58 51.06 -0.32
N VAL A 733 12.35 51.32 -1.38
CA VAL A 733 13.27 52.45 -1.45
C VAL A 733 12.83 53.39 -2.57
N GLY A 734 12.67 54.70 -2.27
CA GLY A 734 12.14 55.71 -3.20
C GLY A 734 13.08 56.05 -4.37
N LYS A 735 14.39 55.79 -4.23
CA LYS A 735 15.37 55.72 -5.31
C LYS A 735 16.34 54.59 -4.97
N LEU A 736 16.38 53.53 -5.77
CA LEU A 736 17.52 52.62 -5.71
C LEU A 736 18.77 53.43 -6.07
N GLU A 737 19.74 53.48 -5.17
CA GLU A 737 21.08 53.94 -5.54
C GLU A 737 21.54 53.03 -6.69
N ARG A 738 21.86 53.64 -7.84
CA ARG A 738 22.52 52.91 -8.92
C ARG A 738 23.90 52.56 -8.38
N GLU A 739 24.13 51.27 -8.06
CA GLU A 739 25.45 50.77 -7.70
C GLU A 739 26.47 51.31 -8.71
N THR A 740 27.31 52.25 -8.26
CA THR A 740 28.49 52.68 -9.00
C THR A 740 29.43 51.48 -9.04
N LYS A 741 29.54 50.89 -10.24
CA LYS A 741 30.48 49.81 -10.56
C LYS A 741 31.92 50.14 -10.20
#